data_AF-A0A8H4B6P1-F1
#
_entry.id   AF-A0A8H4B6P1-F1
#
_cell.length_a   1.000
_cell.length_b   1.000
_cell.length_c   1.000
_cell.angle_alpha   90.00
_cell.angle_beta   90.00
_cell.angle_gamma   90.00
#
_symmetry.space_group_name_H-M   'P 1'
#
loop_
_entity.id
_entity.type
_entity.pdbx_description
1 polymer ?
#
loop_
_entity_poly.entity_id
_entity_poly.type
_entity_poly.pdbx_seq_one_letter_code
_entity_poly.pdbx_strand_id
1 'polypeptide(L)'
;MDRLAELLYQQVFAGKEEDVSPTQLDKYHTDSYSNSLIHQLIYSILTSKSRDTWSKKIDVHDFTESASWNDTLSEISRIRLSGITYGDIMQLFDDVDVSSAENQIERYLEEHDDEELFQSIVVVENSDDNRLDFVETTPYKIHNMVFAKQHCQGFYLLRIQKTVIDFLERQKKSKGTKGASISPKSMARSFASKILKMVRLSNRLRRPVVIKAVGETKQQESRQAPASQKQKPSLLYKIQPYGYYVQANISCSNEIKVSLNQVIETAAEDGKLQRSTLPIQDSSNKAPEMYGFIFDALWSNMDEHFTDLQCKSEHDYESAVDFGNYDRIRTEMIDAIKSSIEKKPCFIPNLDEVIYHLDAKHNGIYDFKVTHRIVMDIGLRPYLRRIAGEILASLECNAMFGNYDVSCLLVTGKFLYKWLEQGSSTYGEYAWSQLQQAINSGLMRRQFRTYLAMEKPMVLDDNDFNYKPLSLQKYRRVFGKQFWLKIEASYIGENLHQLYQDKGDHWTKIPFTNQTDNFLTWTVPLLSIERSECLLEDSFYFIIGSEDYGADEHALFCDMKLLVLSAADLDCIDAALDSRMNVALITYLFSLESSVETIKTRCTFPFEVKIMPCSRSSAIDLKMRMGIDSTAAKDPLEYEHIAYSEKLTLERI
;
A
#
# COMPACT_ATOMS: atom_id res chain seq x y z
N MET A 1 -45.54 4.45 -5.94
CA MET A 1 -45.29 3.15 -6.62
C MET A 1 -46.27 2.90 -7.75
N ASP A 2 -47.59 2.97 -7.54
CA ASP A 2 -48.57 2.78 -8.63
C ASP A 2 -48.34 3.75 -9.81
N ARG A 3 -48.06 5.03 -9.53
CA ARG A 3 -47.68 6.01 -10.57
C ARG A 3 -46.44 5.61 -11.38
N LEU A 4 -45.47 4.95 -10.74
CA LEU A 4 -44.27 4.46 -11.42
C LEU A 4 -44.61 3.24 -12.29
N ALA A 5 -45.43 2.32 -11.79
CA ALA A 5 -45.92 1.19 -12.56
C ALA A 5 -46.74 1.64 -13.78
N GLU A 6 -47.63 2.62 -13.62
CA GLU A 6 -48.39 3.25 -14.69
C GLU A 6 -47.48 3.91 -15.73
N LEU A 7 -46.47 4.67 -15.29
CA LEU A 7 -45.51 5.31 -16.19
C LEU A 7 -44.73 4.27 -16.99
N LEU A 8 -44.21 3.22 -16.33
CA LEU A 8 -43.48 2.15 -17.01
C LEU A 8 -44.38 1.39 -17.98
N TYR A 9 -45.62 1.12 -17.61
CA TYR A 9 -46.59 0.51 -18.51
C TYR A 9 -46.83 1.38 -19.76
N GLN A 10 -47.20 2.65 -19.57
CA GLN A 10 -47.53 3.57 -20.65
C GLN A 10 -46.35 3.81 -21.61
N GLN A 11 -45.14 3.98 -21.06
CA GLN A 11 -43.98 4.33 -21.85
C GLN A 11 -43.28 3.11 -22.47
N VAL A 12 -43.26 1.97 -21.79
CA VAL A 12 -42.47 0.79 -22.21
C VAL A 12 -43.33 -0.30 -22.84
N PHE A 13 -44.51 -0.57 -22.27
CA PHE A 13 -45.31 -1.76 -22.59
C PHE A 13 -46.58 -1.47 -23.41
N ALA A 14 -47.08 -0.23 -23.41
CA ALA A 14 -48.31 0.11 -24.12
C ALA A 14 -48.19 -0.06 -25.65
N GLY A 15 -49.20 -0.71 -26.27
CA GLY A 15 -49.29 -0.90 -27.72
C GLY A 15 -48.95 -2.31 -28.24
N LYS A 16 -48.90 -3.33 -27.37
CA LYS A 16 -48.65 -4.73 -27.77
C LYS A 16 -49.81 -5.71 -27.54
N GLU A 17 -50.96 -5.29 -27.03
CA GLU A 17 -51.98 -6.26 -26.62
C GLU A 17 -53.17 -6.28 -27.57
N GLU A 18 -53.23 -7.36 -28.36
CA GLU A 18 -54.48 -7.90 -28.93
C GLU A 18 -55.29 -8.54 -27.79
N ASP A 19 -56.23 -7.76 -27.24
CA ASP A 19 -57.55 -8.05 -26.64
C ASP A 19 -57.88 -9.33 -25.82
N VAL A 20 -56.95 -10.22 -25.42
CA VAL A 20 -57.36 -11.44 -24.66
C VAL A 20 -56.49 -11.83 -23.43
N SER A 21 -55.38 -11.13 -23.13
CA SER A 21 -54.56 -11.44 -21.94
C SER A 21 -54.51 -10.29 -20.93
N PRO A 22 -54.39 -10.56 -19.60
CA PRO A 22 -54.21 -9.50 -18.61
C PRO A 22 -52.94 -8.70 -18.92
N THR A 23 -53.05 -7.37 -18.89
CA THR A 23 -51.97 -6.46 -19.20
C THR A 23 -50.82 -6.61 -18.21
N GLN A 24 -49.61 -6.16 -18.56
CA GLN A 24 -48.51 -6.13 -17.57
C GLN A 24 -48.84 -5.25 -16.34
N LEU A 25 -49.69 -4.23 -16.52
CA LEU A 25 -50.20 -3.42 -15.40
C LEU A 25 -51.21 -4.20 -14.56
N ASP A 26 -52.09 -4.99 -15.18
CA ASP A 26 -53.00 -5.88 -14.45
C ASP A 26 -52.21 -6.91 -13.66
N LYS A 27 -51.16 -7.51 -14.26
CA LYS A 27 -50.25 -8.42 -13.56
C LYS A 27 -49.54 -7.75 -12.40
N TYR A 28 -49.14 -6.48 -12.53
CA TYR A 28 -48.60 -5.71 -11.41
C TYR A 28 -49.61 -5.57 -10.26
N HIS A 29 -50.90 -5.47 -10.54
CA HIS A 29 -51.93 -5.37 -9.50
C HIS A 29 -52.40 -6.72 -8.92
N THR A 30 -52.26 -7.82 -9.67
CA THR A 30 -52.80 -9.13 -9.29
C THR A 30 -51.76 -10.17 -8.84
N ASP A 31 -50.48 -9.99 -9.17
CA ASP A 31 -49.44 -10.97 -8.87
C ASP A 31 -48.96 -10.89 -7.42
N SER A 32 -49.37 -11.88 -6.61
CA SER A 32 -49.03 -11.98 -5.19
C SER A 32 -47.55 -12.21 -4.89
N TYR A 33 -46.76 -12.66 -5.87
CA TYR A 33 -45.34 -13.00 -5.70
C TYR A 33 -44.39 -11.92 -6.23
N SER A 34 -44.90 -10.77 -6.68
CA SER A 34 -44.07 -9.72 -7.29
C SER A 34 -43.27 -10.20 -8.51
N ASN A 35 -43.77 -11.20 -9.24
CA ASN A 35 -43.09 -11.79 -10.40
C ASN A 35 -43.41 -11.09 -11.72
N SER A 36 -44.30 -10.10 -11.72
CA SER A 36 -44.60 -9.33 -12.94
C SER A 36 -43.33 -8.62 -13.46
N LEU A 37 -43.26 -8.39 -14.77
CA LEU A 37 -42.14 -7.68 -15.38
C LEU A 37 -41.98 -6.25 -14.85
N ILE A 38 -43.08 -5.59 -14.46
CA ILE A 38 -43.03 -4.25 -13.88
C ILE A 38 -42.37 -4.27 -12.49
N HIS A 39 -42.71 -5.24 -11.63
CA HIS A 39 -42.05 -5.45 -10.33
C HIS A 39 -40.53 -5.64 -10.49
N GLN A 40 -40.12 -6.56 -11.37
CA GLN A 40 -38.71 -6.84 -11.63
C GLN A 40 -37.98 -5.62 -12.21
N LEU A 41 -38.64 -4.87 -13.09
CA LEU A 41 -38.07 -3.68 -13.72
C LEU A 41 -37.86 -2.55 -12.70
N ILE A 42 -38.84 -2.31 -11.82
CA ILE A 42 -38.71 -1.34 -10.74
C ILE A 42 -37.53 -1.68 -9.82
N TYR A 43 -37.39 -2.96 -9.46
CA TYR A 43 -36.25 -3.42 -8.65
C TYR A 43 -34.91 -3.23 -9.38
N SER A 44 -34.85 -3.55 -10.67
CA SER A 44 -33.64 -3.42 -11.49
C SER A 44 -33.21 -1.96 -11.68
N ILE A 45 -34.17 -1.05 -11.84
CA ILE A 45 -33.93 0.39 -11.87
C ILE A 45 -33.35 0.86 -10.53
N LEU A 46 -33.96 0.46 -9.41
CA LEU A 46 -33.49 0.84 -8.07
C LEU A 46 -32.08 0.30 -7.77
N THR A 47 -31.73 -0.87 -8.28
CA THR A 47 -30.43 -1.52 -8.04
C THR A 47 -29.36 -1.23 -9.10
N SER A 48 -29.70 -0.46 -10.13
CA SER A 48 -28.78 -0.14 -11.22
C SER A 48 -27.52 0.60 -10.76
N LYS A 49 -26.41 0.35 -11.46
CA LYS A 49 -25.14 1.10 -11.31
C LYS A 49 -25.28 2.60 -11.62
N SER A 50 -26.31 2.98 -12.37
CA SER A 50 -26.54 4.33 -12.86
C SER A 50 -27.58 5.13 -12.07
N ARG A 51 -28.18 4.54 -11.02
CA ARG A 51 -29.31 5.12 -10.30
C ARG A 51 -29.05 6.52 -9.72
N ASP A 52 -27.79 6.85 -9.46
CA ASP A 52 -27.38 8.15 -8.90
C ASP A 52 -27.21 9.24 -9.99
N THR A 53 -27.26 8.88 -11.27
CA THR A 53 -27.04 9.80 -12.41
C THR A 53 -28.37 10.16 -13.06
N TRP A 54 -29.04 11.18 -12.53
CA TRP A 54 -30.42 11.53 -12.91
C TRP A 54 -30.61 11.89 -14.39
N SER A 55 -29.61 12.50 -15.03
CA SER A 55 -29.68 12.82 -16.46
C SER A 55 -29.45 11.62 -17.38
N LYS A 56 -29.05 10.46 -16.83
CA LYS A 56 -28.76 9.26 -17.62
C LYS A 56 -30.07 8.56 -17.98
N LYS A 57 -30.14 8.14 -19.25
CA LYS A 57 -31.21 7.29 -19.78
C LYS A 57 -31.10 5.89 -19.18
N ILE A 58 -32.23 5.23 -18.97
CA ILE A 58 -32.25 3.88 -18.41
C ILE A 58 -31.82 2.88 -19.48
N ASP A 59 -30.70 2.19 -19.22
CA ASP A 59 -30.16 1.14 -20.08
C ASP A 59 -30.13 -0.18 -19.31
N VAL A 60 -30.61 -1.25 -19.96
CA VAL A 60 -30.59 -2.61 -19.42
C VAL A 60 -29.16 -3.12 -19.16
N HIS A 61 -28.15 -2.57 -19.85
CA HIS A 61 -26.74 -2.86 -19.59
C HIS A 61 -26.26 -2.35 -18.23
N ASP A 62 -26.95 -1.38 -17.62
CA ASP A 62 -26.61 -0.88 -16.30
C ASP A 62 -27.24 -1.71 -15.16
N PHE A 63 -28.05 -2.73 -15.48
CA PHE A 63 -28.66 -3.64 -14.50
C PHE A 63 -27.70 -4.75 -14.11
N THR A 64 -27.85 -5.27 -12.88
CA THR A 64 -27.04 -6.39 -12.37
C THR A 64 -27.19 -7.66 -13.21
N GLU A 65 -28.37 -7.88 -13.80
CA GLU A 65 -28.71 -9.03 -14.63
C GLU A 65 -28.89 -8.66 -16.11
N SER A 66 -27.97 -7.88 -16.67
CA SER A 66 -28.10 -7.32 -18.03
C SER A 66 -28.38 -8.35 -19.13
N ALA A 67 -27.87 -9.58 -18.98
CA ALA A 67 -28.10 -10.66 -19.94
C ALA A 67 -29.56 -11.12 -19.95
N SER A 68 -30.14 -11.33 -18.76
CA SER A 68 -31.55 -11.74 -18.59
C SER A 68 -32.52 -10.69 -19.15
N TRP A 69 -32.23 -9.40 -18.92
CA TRP A 69 -33.05 -8.29 -19.42
C TRP A 69 -33.00 -8.11 -20.94
N ASN A 70 -31.89 -8.48 -21.57
CA ASN A 70 -31.75 -8.45 -23.03
C ASN A 70 -32.63 -9.49 -23.72
N ASP A 71 -32.84 -10.63 -23.08
CA ASP A 71 -33.68 -11.71 -23.60
C ASP A 71 -35.16 -11.49 -23.24
N THR A 72 -35.43 -10.86 -22.08
CA THR A 72 -36.79 -10.64 -21.55
C THR A 72 -37.50 -9.46 -22.24
N LEU A 73 -36.79 -8.37 -22.55
CA LEU A 73 -37.39 -7.20 -23.21
C LEU A 73 -37.12 -7.20 -24.71
N SER A 74 -38.18 -7.08 -25.50
CA SER A 74 -38.03 -6.86 -26.95
C SER A 74 -37.25 -5.58 -27.26
N GLU A 75 -36.58 -5.54 -28.41
CA GLU A 75 -35.80 -4.38 -28.86
C GLU A 75 -36.58 -3.06 -28.81
N ILE A 76 -37.85 -3.06 -29.24
CA ILE A 76 -38.73 -1.88 -29.17
C ILE A 76 -38.95 -1.44 -27.71
N SER A 77 -39.17 -2.37 -26.79
CA SER A 77 -39.34 -2.07 -25.36
C SER A 77 -38.05 -1.53 -24.73
N ARG A 78 -36.88 -2.03 -25.15
CA ARG A 78 -35.58 -1.50 -24.69
C ARG A 78 -35.35 -0.08 -25.20
N ILE A 79 -35.65 0.19 -26.47
CA ILE A 79 -35.57 1.55 -27.04
C ILE A 79 -36.49 2.51 -26.25
N ARG A 80 -37.73 2.07 -25.99
CA ARG A 80 -38.69 2.86 -25.20
C ARG A 80 -38.25 3.10 -23.77
N LEU A 81 -37.71 2.08 -23.10
CA LEU A 81 -37.14 2.20 -21.75
C LEU A 81 -35.98 3.22 -21.72
N SER A 82 -35.11 3.20 -22.73
CA SER A 82 -34.04 4.21 -22.89
C SER A 82 -34.54 5.62 -23.21
N GLY A 83 -35.84 5.78 -23.51
CA GLY A 83 -36.50 7.07 -23.60
C GLY A 83 -36.73 7.73 -22.24
N ILE A 84 -36.69 6.96 -21.15
CA ILE A 84 -36.91 7.41 -19.77
C ILE A 84 -35.56 7.65 -19.11
N THR A 85 -35.42 8.75 -18.37
CA THR A 85 -34.25 9.03 -17.53
C THR A 85 -34.50 8.64 -16.08
N TYR A 86 -33.42 8.43 -15.31
CA TYR A 86 -33.56 8.25 -13.86
C TYR A 86 -34.23 9.46 -13.20
N GLY A 87 -34.00 10.68 -13.71
CA GLY A 87 -34.64 11.90 -13.24
C GLY A 87 -36.17 11.89 -13.42
N ASP A 88 -36.68 11.37 -14.54
CA ASP A 88 -38.13 11.25 -14.79
C ASP A 88 -38.80 10.34 -13.76
N ILE A 89 -38.11 9.29 -13.32
CA ILE A 89 -38.59 8.40 -12.25
C ILE A 89 -38.54 9.10 -10.90
N MET A 90 -37.45 9.81 -10.59
CA MET A 90 -37.29 10.47 -9.29
C MET A 90 -38.29 11.60 -9.06
N GLN A 91 -38.73 12.30 -10.12
CA GLN A 91 -39.79 13.32 -10.04
C GLN A 91 -41.12 12.78 -9.50
N LEU A 92 -41.38 11.47 -9.62
CA LEU A 92 -42.58 10.85 -9.05
C LEU A 92 -42.55 10.80 -7.51
N PHE A 93 -41.40 11.11 -6.90
CA PHE A 93 -41.13 11.07 -5.46
C PHE A 93 -40.72 12.46 -4.91
N ASP A 94 -41.10 13.54 -5.60
CA ASP A 94 -40.83 14.94 -5.21
C ASP A 94 -41.71 15.47 -4.08
N ASP A 95 -42.54 14.62 -3.45
CA ASP A 95 -43.46 14.97 -2.38
C ASP A 95 -42.83 14.99 -0.97
N VAL A 96 -41.52 14.74 -0.86
CA VAL A 96 -40.79 14.80 0.41
C VAL A 96 -40.24 16.21 0.66
N ASP A 97 -40.60 16.80 1.79
CA ASP A 97 -40.00 18.05 2.26
C ASP A 97 -38.61 17.81 2.85
N VAL A 98 -37.57 18.19 2.09
CA VAL A 98 -36.16 18.09 2.51
C VAL A 98 -35.67 19.38 3.20
N SER A 99 -36.49 20.45 3.21
CA SER A 99 -36.09 21.77 3.72
C SER A 99 -35.67 21.72 5.20
N SER A 100 -36.30 20.84 6.00
CA SER A 100 -35.90 20.62 7.39
C SER A 100 -34.49 20.04 7.52
N ALA A 101 -34.08 19.15 6.61
CA ALA A 101 -32.73 18.57 6.61
C ALA A 101 -31.70 19.60 6.12
N GLU A 102 -32.03 20.37 5.08
CA GLU A 102 -31.19 21.48 4.60
C GLU A 102 -30.90 22.49 5.71
N ASN A 103 -31.93 22.93 6.44
CA ASN A 103 -31.78 23.87 7.57
C ASN A 103 -30.91 23.32 8.72
N GLN A 104 -30.97 22.02 8.99
CA GLN A 104 -30.13 21.38 10.01
C GLN A 104 -28.66 21.31 9.56
N ILE A 105 -28.42 20.96 8.30
CA ILE A 105 -27.08 20.94 7.71
C ILE A 105 -26.50 22.36 7.71
N GLU A 106 -27.29 23.36 7.32
CA GLU A 106 -26.86 24.77 7.34
C GLU A 106 -26.45 25.23 8.72
N ARG A 107 -27.30 24.98 9.74
CA ARG A 107 -26.98 25.31 11.13
C ARG A 107 -25.71 24.62 11.63
N TYR A 108 -25.54 23.33 11.31
CA TYR A 108 -24.33 22.59 11.68
C TYR A 108 -23.07 23.19 11.04
N LEU A 109 -23.15 23.57 9.76
CA LEU A 109 -22.04 24.21 9.06
C LEU A 109 -21.72 25.59 9.64
N GLU A 110 -22.73 26.38 10.01
CA GLU A 110 -22.55 27.67 10.67
C GLU A 110 -21.94 27.54 12.08
N GLU A 111 -22.32 26.51 12.84
CA GLU A 111 -21.82 26.26 14.21
C GLU A 111 -20.34 25.81 14.23
N HIS A 112 -19.83 25.23 13.14
CA HIS A 112 -18.50 24.61 13.07
C HIS A 112 -17.57 25.26 12.00
N ASP A 113 -17.94 26.45 11.51
CA ASP A 113 -17.37 27.13 10.33
C ASP A 113 -15.89 27.55 10.47
N ASP A 114 -15.36 27.63 11.69
CA ASP A 114 -13.99 28.14 11.96
C ASP A 114 -12.92 27.04 12.07
N GLU A 115 -13.29 25.76 12.21
CA GLU A 115 -12.32 24.68 12.57
C GLU A 115 -12.25 23.50 11.59
N GLU A 116 -13.30 23.23 10.78
CA GLU A 116 -13.37 21.98 10.01
C GLU A 116 -13.67 22.18 8.51
N LEU A 117 -12.69 21.85 7.66
CA LEU A 117 -12.91 21.70 6.21
C LEU A 117 -13.47 20.30 5.92
N PHE A 118 -14.73 20.21 5.52
CA PHE A 118 -15.38 18.93 5.17
C PHE A 118 -14.90 18.40 3.81
N GLN A 119 -14.08 17.34 3.83
CA GLN A 119 -13.57 16.69 2.62
C GLN A 119 -14.64 15.86 1.88
N SER A 120 -15.61 15.30 2.60
CA SER A 120 -16.68 14.48 2.03
C SER A 120 -17.88 14.37 2.97
N ILE A 121 -19.09 14.25 2.42
CA ILE A 121 -20.32 14.00 3.17
C ILE A 121 -20.89 12.65 2.73
N VAL A 122 -21.28 11.84 3.73
CA VAL A 122 -21.80 10.49 3.54
C VAL A 122 -23.22 10.44 4.08
N VAL A 123 -24.18 10.08 3.22
CA VAL A 123 -25.56 9.84 3.63
C VAL A 123 -25.76 8.34 3.80
N VAL A 124 -26.28 7.96 4.96
CA VAL A 124 -26.42 6.57 5.40
C VAL A 124 -27.88 6.23 5.58
N GLU A 125 -28.30 5.08 5.04
CA GLU A 125 -29.53 4.42 5.44
C GLU A 125 -29.26 3.67 6.75
N ASN A 126 -29.88 4.13 7.84
CA ASN A 126 -29.85 3.39 9.08
C ASN A 126 -30.99 2.36 9.01
N SER A 127 -30.67 1.10 8.77
CA SER A 127 -31.63 0.00 8.90
C SER A 127 -31.84 -0.26 10.40
N ASP A 128 -32.57 0.63 11.07
CA ASP A 128 -33.19 0.25 12.32
C ASP A 128 -34.25 -0.79 11.96
N ASP A 129 -33.87 -2.05 12.09
CA ASP A 129 -34.68 -3.26 11.92
C ASP A 129 -35.72 -3.39 13.05
N ASN A 130 -36.27 -2.25 13.47
CA ASN A 130 -37.37 -2.19 14.40
C ASN A 130 -38.61 -2.67 13.67
N ARG A 131 -38.87 -3.98 13.87
CA ARG A 131 -40.16 -4.66 13.74
C ARG A 131 -41.32 -3.67 13.66
N LEU A 132 -41.78 -3.40 12.44
CA LEU A 132 -43.01 -2.66 12.21
C LEU A 132 -44.17 -3.58 12.53
N ASP A 133 -44.76 -3.36 13.70
CA ASP A 133 -45.98 -4.02 14.17
C ASP A 133 -47.05 -4.06 13.06
N PHE A 134 -47.66 -5.23 12.94
CA PHE A 134 -48.67 -5.56 11.95
C PHE A 134 -49.86 -4.58 12.02
N VAL A 135 -50.00 -3.73 11.00
CA VAL A 135 -51.23 -2.98 10.77
C VAL A 135 -52.22 -3.92 10.07
N GLU A 136 -53.23 -4.38 10.80
CA GLU A 136 -54.36 -5.15 10.26
C GLU A 136 -55.05 -4.34 9.14
N THR A 137 -54.80 -4.71 7.89
CA THR A 137 -55.55 -4.18 6.74
C THR A 137 -55.71 -5.25 5.65
N THR A 138 -56.83 -5.18 4.95
CA THR A 138 -57.47 -6.20 4.10
C THR A 138 -56.59 -6.91 3.05
N PRO A 139 -56.80 -8.22 2.77
CA PRO A 139 -55.88 -9.12 2.03
C PRO A 139 -55.46 -8.67 0.63
N TYR A 140 -56.34 -8.02 -0.13
CA TYR A 140 -56.11 -7.74 -1.55
C TYR A 140 -55.30 -6.47 -1.82
N LYS A 141 -55.05 -5.63 -0.80
CA LYS A 141 -54.14 -4.46 -0.89
C LYS A 141 -52.74 -4.73 -0.33
N ILE A 142 -52.47 -5.94 0.17
CA ILE A 142 -51.25 -6.25 0.93
C ILE A 142 -50.03 -6.42 0.01
N HIS A 143 -50.18 -7.06 -1.15
CA HIS A 143 -49.03 -7.52 -1.95
C HIS A 143 -48.19 -6.37 -2.53
N ASN A 144 -48.83 -5.42 -3.22
CA ASN A 144 -48.15 -4.22 -3.70
C ASN A 144 -47.75 -3.29 -2.56
N MET A 145 -48.44 -3.31 -1.42
CA MET A 145 -48.06 -2.52 -0.26
C MET A 145 -46.77 -3.05 0.38
N VAL A 146 -46.55 -4.36 0.42
CA VAL A 146 -45.28 -4.95 0.90
C VAL A 146 -44.14 -4.61 -0.06
N PHE A 147 -44.32 -4.83 -1.36
CA PHE A 147 -43.32 -4.46 -2.36
C PHE A 147 -43.03 -2.95 -2.35
N ALA A 148 -44.07 -2.13 -2.28
CA ALA A 148 -43.92 -0.68 -2.15
C ALA A 148 -43.22 -0.32 -0.85
N LYS A 149 -43.58 -0.92 0.29
CA LYS A 149 -42.91 -0.66 1.57
C LYS A 149 -41.41 -0.98 1.50
N GLN A 150 -41.04 -2.07 0.83
CA GLN A 150 -39.66 -2.51 0.68
C GLN A 150 -38.84 -1.64 -0.29
N HIS A 151 -39.41 -1.21 -1.41
CA HIS A 151 -38.65 -0.56 -2.49
C HIS A 151 -38.92 0.93 -2.66
N CYS A 152 -40.08 1.44 -2.26
CA CYS A 152 -40.44 2.86 -2.33
C CYS A 152 -39.52 3.72 -1.44
N GLN A 153 -39.17 3.21 -0.26
CA GLN A 153 -38.23 3.86 0.64
C GLN A 153 -36.87 4.12 -0.04
N GLY A 154 -36.39 3.17 -0.84
CA GLY A 154 -35.15 3.33 -1.59
C GLY A 154 -35.20 4.50 -2.60
N PHE A 155 -36.32 4.69 -3.29
CA PHE A 155 -36.49 5.84 -4.20
C PHE A 155 -36.55 7.17 -3.45
N TYR A 156 -37.29 7.24 -2.34
CA TYR A 156 -37.31 8.43 -1.49
C TYR A 156 -35.93 8.76 -0.91
N LEU A 157 -35.16 7.74 -0.53
CA LEU A 157 -33.80 7.92 -0.03
C LEU A 157 -32.88 8.49 -1.13
N LEU A 158 -32.89 7.92 -2.34
CA LEU A 158 -32.12 8.43 -3.47
C LEU A 158 -32.48 9.90 -3.77
N ARG A 159 -33.76 10.25 -3.64
CA ARG A 159 -34.24 11.63 -3.76
C ARG A 159 -33.65 12.55 -2.69
N ILE A 160 -33.78 12.18 -1.42
CA ILE A 160 -33.23 12.95 -0.30
C ILE A 160 -31.71 13.12 -0.47
N GLN A 161 -30.99 12.04 -0.80
CA GLN A 161 -29.55 12.05 -1.04
C GLN A 161 -29.15 13.06 -2.12
N LYS A 162 -29.81 13.03 -3.28
CA LYS A 162 -29.53 13.97 -4.36
C LYS A 162 -29.79 15.42 -3.93
N THR A 163 -30.90 15.67 -3.24
CA THR A 163 -31.27 17.00 -2.76
C THR A 163 -30.20 17.58 -1.82
N VAL A 164 -29.74 16.76 -0.87
CA VAL A 164 -28.67 17.13 0.06
C VAL A 164 -27.36 17.42 -0.70
N ILE A 165 -27.00 16.60 -1.67
CA ILE A 165 -25.82 16.83 -2.51
C ILE A 165 -25.95 18.16 -3.28
N ASP A 166 -27.08 18.41 -3.91
CA ASP A 166 -27.33 19.64 -4.69
C ASP A 166 -27.36 20.89 -3.80
N PHE A 167 -27.87 20.78 -2.56
CA PHE A 167 -27.78 21.83 -1.56
C PHE A 167 -26.32 22.15 -1.22
N LEU A 168 -25.51 21.11 -0.95
CA LEU A 168 -24.10 21.26 -0.61
C LEU A 168 -23.25 21.80 -1.77
N GLU A 169 -23.55 21.43 -3.02
CA GLU A 169 -22.86 21.98 -4.20
C GLU A 169 -23.16 23.48 -4.42
N ARG A 170 -24.38 23.93 -4.05
CA ARG A 170 -24.78 25.35 -4.12
C ARG A 170 -24.07 26.21 -3.07
N GLN A 171 -23.61 25.63 -1.98
CA GLN A 171 -22.87 26.33 -0.94
C GLN A 171 -21.46 26.72 -1.44
N LYS A 172 -21.14 28.02 -1.44
CA LYS A 172 -19.90 28.56 -2.04
C LYS A 172 -18.61 27.97 -1.42
N LYS A 173 -18.65 27.53 -0.16
CA LYS A 173 -17.51 27.01 0.61
C LYS A 173 -17.19 25.53 0.35
N SER A 174 -18.12 24.77 -0.20
CA SER A 174 -18.05 23.31 -0.41
C SER A 174 -17.85 22.91 -1.87
N LYS A 175 -17.37 23.82 -2.74
CA LYS A 175 -17.09 23.58 -4.17
C LYS A 175 -16.07 22.46 -4.47
N GLY A 176 -15.50 21.81 -3.45
CA GLY A 176 -14.64 20.63 -3.57
C GLY A 176 -15.08 19.41 -2.74
N THR A 177 -16.18 19.51 -1.99
CA THR A 177 -16.68 18.42 -1.14
C THR A 177 -17.35 17.38 -2.02
N LYS A 178 -16.83 16.15 -2.01
CA LYS A 178 -17.44 15.05 -2.75
C LYS A 178 -18.59 14.46 -1.92
N GLY A 179 -19.81 14.49 -2.46
CA GLY A 179 -20.92 13.70 -1.95
C GLY A 179 -20.77 12.25 -2.39
N ALA A 180 -20.89 11.30 -1.46
CA ALA A 180 -20.92 9.88 -1.77
C ALA A 180 -22.08 9.20 -1.05
N SER A 181 -22.92 8.49 -1.80
CA SER A 181 -23.91 7.56 -1.24
C SER A 181 -23.18 6.24 -0.93
N ILE A 182 -23.28 5.78 0.31
CA ILE A 182 -22.60 4.56 0.79
C ILE A 182 -23.69 3.63 1.32
N SER A 183 -23.81 2.43 0.75
CA SER A 183 -24.73 1.41 1.24
C SER A 183 -24.27 0.85 2.59
N PRO A 184 -25.16 0.24 3.39
CA PRO A 184 -24.79 -0.43 4.64
C PRO A 184 -23.63 -1.42 4.49
N LYS A 185 -23.59 -2.18 3.38
CA LYS A 185 -22.48 -3.10 3.06
C LYS A 185 -21.15 -2.39 2.78
N SER A 186 -21.15 -1.20 2.18
CA SER A 186 -19.91 -0.42 1.98
C SER A 186 -19.51 0.38 3.21
N MET A 187 -20.43 0.60 4.15
CA MET A 187 -20.16 1.29 5.42
C MET A 187 -19.37 0.42 6.40
N ALA A 188 -19.68 -0.88 6.53
CA ALA A 188 -18.87 -1.81 7.33
C ALA A 188 -17.41 -1.84 6.83
N ARG A 189 -17.22 -1.91 5.50
CA ARG A 189 -15.88 -1.83 4.88
C ARG A 189 -15.21 -0.46 5.11
N SER A 190 -15.96 0.63 5.08
CA SER A 190 -15.43 1.98 5.28
C SER A 190 -15.07 2.27 6.74
N PHE A 191 -15.88 1.84 7.71
CA PHE A 191 -15.56 1.89 9.14
C PHE A 191 -14.40 0.98 9.48
N ALA A 192 -14.38 -0.25 8.97
CA ALA A 192 -13.23 -1.15 9.12
C ALA A 192 -11.96 -0.49 8.55
N SER A 193 -12.05 0.18 7.39
CA SER A 193 -10.93 0.93 6.80
C SER A 193 -10.50 2.14 7.64
N LYS A 194 -11.45 2.90 8.21
CA LYS A 194 -11.16 4.04 9.10
C LYS A 194 -10.53 3.58 10.42
N ILE A 195 -11.10 2.57 11.06
CA ILE A 195 -10.55 1.90 12.26
C ILE A 195 -9.15 1.38 11.95
N LEU A 196 -8.97 0.68 10.82
CA LEU A 196 -7.67 0.18 10.39
C LEU A 196 -6.65 1.31 10.21
N LYS A 197 -7.03 2.44 9.62
CA LYS A 197 -6.17 3.63 9.51
C LYS A 197 -5.82 4.22 10.87
N MET A 198 -6.78 4.32 11.79
CA MET A 198 -6.55 4.80 13.15
C MET A 198 -5.64 3.87 13.95
N VAL A 199 -5.82 2.56 13.85
CA VAL A 199 -4.94 1.57 14.48
C VAL A 199 -3.54 1.62 13.86
N ARG A 200 -3.41 1.73 12.53
CA ARG A 200 -2.12 1.93 11.85
C ARG A 200 -1.40 3.19 12.35
N LEU A 201 -2.12 4.29 12.52
CA LEU A 201 -1.59 5.54 13.08
C LEU A 201 -1.15 5.36 14.54
N SER A 202 -1.99 4.77 15.38
CA SER A 202 -1.67 4.50 16.79
C SER A 202 -0.46 3.56 16.93
N ASN A 203 -0.31 2.58 16.06
CA ASN A 203 0.80 1.62 16.10
C ASN A 203 2.11 2.17 15.53
N ARG A 204 2.05 3.14 14.59
CA ARG A 204 3.22 3.96 14.23
C ARG A 204 3.75 4.75 15.44
N LEU A 205 2.86 5.09 16.39
CA LEU A 205 3.18 5.88 17.57
C LEU A 205 3.54 5.03 18.81
N ARG A 206 3.28 3.71 18.82
CA ARG A 206 3.51 2.83 19.99
C ARG A 206 4.83 2.05 19.87
N ARG A 207 5.55 1.95 20.99
CA ARG A 207 6.83 1.22 21.16
C ARG A 207 6.68 -0.28 20.83
N PRO A 208 7.61 -0.98 20.15
CA PRO A 208 7.63 -2.44 19.96
C PRO A 208 7.58 -3.26 21.26
N VAL A 209 7.19 -4.54 21.19
CA VAL A 209 7.32 -5.51 22.31
C VAL A 209 8.50 -6.42 22.03
N VAL A 210 9.38 -6.61 23.02
CA VAL A 210 10.46 -7.58 22.94
C VAL A 210 10.13 -8.78 23.83
N ILE A 211 10.10 -9.97 23.24
CA ILE A 211 9.94 -11.25 23.97
C ILE A 211 11.34 -11.82 24.24
N LYS A 212 11.57 -12.28 25.47
CA LYS A 212 12.80 -13.00 25.83
C LYS A 212 12.76 -14.40 25.21
N ALA A 213 13.83 -14.81 24.54
CA ALA A 213 13.96 -16.18 24.05
C ALA A 213 13.85 -17.16 25.23
N VAL A 214 12.94 -18.13 25.14
CA VAL A 214 12.79 -19.18 26.15
C VAL A 214 13.81 -20.27 25.84
N GLY A 215 14.95 -20.21 26.51
CA GLY A 215 16.04 -21.20 26.36
C GLY A 215 17.40 -20.52 26.22
N GLU A 216 18.03 -20.20 27.36
CA GLU A 216 19.38 -19.67 27.38
C GLU A 216 20.41 -20.78 27.05
N THR A 217 21.02 -20.70 25.87
CA THR A 217 22.41 -21.15 25.72
C THR A 217 23.28 -19.94 26.02
N LYS A 218 23.96 -19.96 27.18
CA LYS A 218 24.95 -18.95 27.57
C LYS A 218 26.07 -18.89 26.52
N GLN A 219 25.97 -18.01 25.54
CA GLN A 219 27.13 -17.60 24.76
C GLN A 219 27.80 -16.43 25.47
N GLN A 220 28.94 -16.77 26.05
CA GLN A 220 29.85 -15.91 26.78
C GLN A 220 30.55 -14.99 25.77
N GLU A 221 30.04 -13.78 25.54
CA GLU A 221 30.80 -12.74 24.83
C GLU A 221 31.79 -12.07 25.78
N SER A 222 32.97 -12.68 25.86
CA SER A 222 34.19 -12.03 26.36
C SER A 222 34.84 -11.27 25.19
N ARG A 223 34.86 -9.94 25.24
CA ARG A 223 36.04 -9.08 25.00
C ARG A 223 35.67 -7.61 25.13
N GLN A 224 36.42 -6.88 25.95
CA GLN A 224 36.33 -5.42 26.03
C GLN A 224 36.60 -4.80 24.65
N ALA A 225 35.57 -4.15 24.10
CA ALA A 225 35.66 -3.32 22.92
C ALA A 225 36.69 -2.18 23.10
N PRO A 226 37.60 -1.94 22.13
CA PRO A 226 38.55 -0.82 22.18
C PRO A 226 37.82 0.53 22.21
N ALA A 227 38.46 1.56 22.78
CA ALA A 227 37.86 2.87 23.03
C ALA A 227 37.32 3.60 21.77
N SER A 228 37.79 3.25 20.56
CA SER A 228 37.28 3.76 19.28
C SER A 228 35.86 3.28 18.94
N GLN A 229 35.42 2.12 19.44
CA GLN A 229 34.04 1.63 19.27
C GLN A 229 32.98 2.45 20.05
N LYS A 230 33.37 3.46 20.85
CA LYS A 230 32.43 4.27 21.66
C LYS A 230 31.73 5.41 20.89
N GLN A 231 32.29 5.88 19.76
CA GLN A 231 31.74 7.06 19.06
C GLN A 231 30.47 6.75 18.25
N LYS A 232 30.37 5.58 17.59
CA LYS A 232 29.18 5.21 16.79
C LYS A 232 27.93 4.93 17.64
N PRO A 233 27.99 4.22 18.79
CA PRO A 233 26.86 4.14 19.72
C PRO A 233 26.44 5.52 20.20
N SER A 234 27.39 6.42 20.50
CA SER A 234 27.07 7.78 20.95
C SER A 234 26.26 8.57 19.92
N LEU A 235 26.45 8.31 18.62
CA LEU A 235 25.66 8.92 17.54
C LEU A 235 24.24 8.34 17.47
N LEU A 236 24.09 7.03 17.62
CA LEU A 236 22.78 6.40 17.80
C LEU A 236 22.08 6.92 19.07
N TYR A 237 22.83 7.28 20.12
CA TYR A 237 22.31 7.90 21.34
C TYR A 237 21.85 9.37 21.16
N LYS A 238 22.29 10.06 20.10
CA LYS A 238 21.85 11.43 19.76
C LYS A 238 20.52 11.47 19.00
N ILE A 239 20.22 10.43 18.21
CA ILE A 239 18.94 10.31 17.49
C ILE A 239 17.84 9.99 18.49
N GLN A 240 16.66 10.60 18.46
CA GLN A 240 15.61 10.20 19.41
C GLN A 240 15.20 8.72 19.20
N PRO A 241 14.78 8.01 20.26
CA PRO A 241 14.16 6.70 20.09
C PRO A 241 13.02 6.76 19.07
N TYR A 242 12.97 5.78 18.17
CA TYR A 242 12.05 5.72 17.02
C TYR A 242 12.30 6.74 15.93
N GLY A 243 13.35 7.55 16.05
CA GLY A 243 13.82 8.45 15.01
C GLY A 243 14.46 7.71 13.85
N TYR A 244 14.37 8.32 12.66
CA TYR A 244 14.91 7.79 11.43
C TYR A 244 16.30 8.37 11.16
N TYR A 245 17.20 7.55 10.64
CA TYR A 245 18.46 7.99 10.07
C TYR A 245 18.72 7.31 8.74
N VAL A 246 19.45 8.01 7.88
CA VAL A 246 19.87 7.51 6.59
C VAL A 246 21.37 7.31 6.60
N GLN A 247 21.83 6.20 6.03
CA GLN A 247 23.23 5.91 5.84
C GLN A 247 23.56 5.89 4.34
N ALA A 248 24.44 6.78 3.90
CA ALA A 248 25.00 6.79 2.56
C ALA A 248 26.40 6.17 2.58
N ASN A 249 26.59 5.07 1.85
CA ASN A 249 27.87 4.39 1.67
C ASN A 249 28.37 4.57 0.23
N ILE A 250 29.50 5.25 0.09
CA ILE A 250 30.14 5.51 -1.21
C ILE A 250 31.22 4.47 -1.47
N SER A 251 30.97 3.59 -2.45
CA SER A 251 31.90 2.53 -2.86
C SER A 251 32.98 3.04 -3.82
N CYS A 252 34.08 2.30 -3.95
CA CYS A 252 35.10 2.60 -4.97
C CYS A 252 34.65 2.27 -6.41
N SER A 253 33.51 1.62 -6.60
CA SER A 253 32.90 1.39 -7.93
C SER A 253 31.93 2.51 -8.31
N ASN A 254 32.01 3.66 -7.63
CA ASN A 254 31.12 4.82 -7.78
C ASN A 254 29.65 4.48 -7.49
N GLU A 255 29.38 3.46 -6.68
CA GLU A 255 28.04 3.15 -6.22
C GLU A 255 27.78 3.86 -4.89
N ILE A 256 26.69 4.60 -4.81
CA ILE A 256 26.19 5.23 -3.58
C ILE A 256 25.03 4.38 -3.10
N LYS A 257 25.25 3.57 -2.07
CA LYS A 257 24.18 2.81 -1.40
C LYS A 257 23.60 3.64 -0.27
N VAL A 258 22.30 3.88 -0.30
CA VAL A 258 21.60 4.69 0.69
C VAL A 258 20.59 3.81 1.42
N SER A 259 20.74 3.69 2.73
CA SER A 259 19.94 2.81 3.60
C SER A 259 19.20 3.63 4.64
N LEU A 260 17.87 3.54 4.64
CA LEU A 260 17.01 4.12 5.66
C LEU A 260 16.86 3.14 6.83
N ASN A 261 17.13 3.65 8.02
CA ASN A 261 17.10 2.89 9.27
C ASN A 261 16.30 3.64 10.33
N GLN A 262 15.70 2.89 11.25
CA GLN A 262 15.05 3.42 12.44
C GLN A 262 15.83 3.03 13.69
N VAL A 263 16.05 3.98 14.59
CA VAL A 263 16.60 3.71 15.93
C VAL A 263 15.47 3.18 16.81
N ILE A 264 15.64 2.02 17.42
CA ILE A 264 14.68 1.45 18.38
C ILE A 264 15.35 1.32 19.75
N GLU A 265 14.57 1.41 20.82
CA GLU A 265 15.03 1.11 22.18
C GLU A 265 14.63 -0.31 22.57
N THR A 266 15.56 -1.03 23.20
CA THR A 266 15.48 -2.45 23.50
C THR A 266 15.98 -2.68 24.92
N ALA A 267 15.46 -3.67 25.64
CA ALA A 267 15.95 -4.00 26.98
C ALA A 267 17.16 -4.94 26.87
N ALA A 268 18.28 -4.56 27.47
CA ALA A 268 19.47 -5.39 27.65
C ALA A 268 19.25 -6.45 28.74
N GLU A 269 20.15 -7.43 28.83
CA GLU A 269 20.09 -8.54 29.81
C GLU A 269 20.06 -8.07 31.27
N ASP A 270 20.69 -6.93 31.54
CA ASP A 270 20.74 -6.30 32.86
C ASP A 270 19.51 -5.42 33.15
N GLY A 271 18.51 -5.41 32.27
CA GLY A 271 17.30 -4.61 32.38
C GLY A 271 17.46 -3.14 31.96
N LYS A 272 18.64 -2.71 31.52
CA LYS A 272 18.85 -1.34 31.01
C LYS A 272 18.37 -1.21 29.57
N LEU A 273 17.96 -0.01 29.17
CA LEU A 273 17.59 0.27 27.79
C LEU A 273 18.86 0.44 26.93
N GLN A 274 18.95 -0.32 25.85
CA GLN A 274 19.95 -0.26 24.80
C GLN A 274 19.28 0.20 23.49
N ARG A 275 20.05 0.80 22.58
CA ARG A 275 19.55 1.17 21.25
C ARG A 275 19.96 0.16 20.19
N SER A 276 19.04 -0.11 19.28
CA SER A 276 19.23 -1.00 18.13
C SER A 276 18.72 -0.35 16.85
N THR A 277 19.04 -0.93 15.70
CA THR A 277 18.74 -0.35 14.38
C THR A 277 17.87 -1.30 13.56
N LEU A 278 16.71 -0.83 13.11
CA LEU A 278 15.80 -1.55 12.22
C LEU A 278 15.95 -1.04 10.78
N PRO A 279 16.42 -1.86 9.83
CA PRO A 279 16.47 -1.47 8.41
C PRO A 279 15.06 -1.38 7.85
N ILE A 280 14.78 -0.30 7.11
CA ILE A 280 13.48 -0.04 6.50
C ILE A 280 13.56 -0.25 4.99
N GLN A 281 14.51 0.41 4.34
CA GLN A 281 14.61 0.39 2.88
C GLN A 281 16.03 0.72 2.44
N ASP A 282 16.47 0.03 1.39
CA ASP A 282 17.75 0.28 0.73
C ASP A 282 17.51 0.78 -0.70
N SER A 283 18.40 1.66 -1.15
CA SER A 283 18.47 2.14 -2.52
C SER A 283 19.93 2.22 -2.95
N SER A 284 20.20 2.10 -4.24
CA SER A 284 21.54 2.34 -4.78
C SER A 284 21.46 3.17 -6.04
N ASN A 285 22.36 4.16 -6.12
CA ASN A 285 22.52 5.02 -7.27
C ASN A 285 23.97 4.91 -7.77
N LYS A 286 24.16 4.98 -9.09
CA LYS A 286 25.49 4.96 -9.70
C LYS A 286 25.93 6.40 -9.97
N ALA A 287 26.98 6.83 -9.29
CA ALA A 287 27.64 8.08 -9.58
C ALA A 287 28.54 7.96 -10.82
N PRO A 288 28.85 9.09 -11.50
CA PRO A 288 29.86 9.12 -12.54
C PRO A 288 31.23 8.64 -12.03
N GLU A 289 32.04 8.10 -12.93
CA GLU A 289 33.43 7.78 -12.63
C GLU A 289 34.22 9.06 -12.39
N MET A 290 34.97 9.12 -11.28
CA MET A 290 35.57 10.36 -10.80
C MET A 290 36.55 10.97 -11.80
N TYR A 291 37.49 10.18 -12.32
CA TYR A 291 38.55 10.71 -13.17
C TYR A 291 38.03 11.15 -14.54
N GLY A 292 37.12 10.38 -15.11
CA GLY A 292 36.38 10.73 -16.32
C GLY A 292 35.57 12.00 -16.13
N PHE A 293 34.86 12.15 -15.01
CA PHE A 293 34.12 13.38 -14.72
C PHE A 293 35.04 14.59 -14.56
N ILE A 294 36.18 14.44 -13.87
CA ILE A 294 37.18 15.52 -13.75
C ILE A 294 37.69 15.91 -15.13
N PHE A 295 38.05 14.92 -15.96
CA PHE A 295 38.50 15.17 -17.33
C PHE A 295 37.43 15.91 -18.13
N ASP A 296 36.18 15.44 -18.14
CA ASP A 296 35.09 16.04 -18.89
C ASP A 296 34.86 17.50 -18.44
N ALA A 297 34.92 17.79 -17.13
CA ALA A 297 34.78 19.14 -16.59
C ALA A 297 35.93 20.07 -17.01
N LEU A 298 37.17 19.57 -17.00
CA LEU A 298 38.33 20.30 -17.50
C LEU A 298 38.24 20.54 -19.01
N TRP A 299 37.82 19.51 -19.76
CA TRP A 299 37.66 19.59 -21.21
C TRP A 299 36.60 20.60 -21.62
N SER A 300 35.43 20.59 -20.98
CA SER A 300 34.40 21.60 -21.24
C SER A 300 34.88 23.01 -20.93
N ASN A 301 35.65 23.21 -19.85
CA ASN A 301 36.18 24.53 -19.52
C ASN A 301 37.25 24.99 -20.53
N MET A 302 38.07 24.07 -21.04
CA MET A 302 39.01 24.35 -22.12
C MET A 302 38.28 24.74 -23.42
N ASP A 303 37.24 23.99 -23.81
CA ASP A 303 36.45 24.23 -25.02
C ASP A 303 35.75 25.60 -25.00
N GLU A 304 35.22 26.01 -23.84
CA GLU A 304 34.70 27.38 -23.62
C GLU A 304 35.80 28.44 -23.82
N HIS A 305 37.01 28.20 -23.33
CA HIS A 305 38.14 29.12 -23.55
C HIS A 305 38.64 29.13 -25.01
N PHE A 306 38.54 28.02 -25.73
CA PHE A 306 38.91 27.93 -27.15
C PHE A 306 37.89 28.61 -28.08
N THR A 307 36.62 28.67 -27.69
CA THR A 307 35.56 29.32 -28.46
C THR A 307 35.52 30.85 -28.28
N ASP A 308 36.05 31.38 -27.17
CA ASP A 308 36.06 32.82 -26.85
C ASP A 308 37.27 33.59 -27.40
N LEU A 309 38.35 32.89 -27.77
CA LEU A 309 39.50 33.48 -28.46
C LEU A 309 39.17 33.65 -29.96
N GLN A 310 39.20 34.90 -30.44
CA GLN A 310 39.03 35.29 -31.86
C GLN A 310 40.15 34.76 -32.80
N CYS A 311 40.62 33.54 -32.63
CA CYS A 311 41.51 32.86 -33.57
C CYS A 311 40.69 32.08 -34.61
N LYS A 312 39.81 32.78 -35.34
CA LYS A 312 39.38 32.33 -36.67
C LYS A 312 40.40 32.86 -37.68
N SER A 313 41.55 32.21 -37.79
CA SER A 313 42.35 32.36 -39.02
C SER A 313 41.56 31.70 -40.15
N GLU A 314 41.23 32.46 -41.19
CA GLU A 314 40.32 32.10 -42.29
C GLU A 314 40.77 30.92 -43.19
N HIS A 315 41.77 30.11 -42.81
CA HIS A 315 42.43 29.20 -43.75
C HIS A 315 42.55 27.70 -43.40
N ASP A 316 41.89 27.18 -42.36
CA ASP A 316 41.84 25.72 -42.15
C ASP A 316 40.42 25.24 -41.82
N TYR A 317 39.61 25.03 -42.85
CA TYR A 317 38.26 24.44 -42.75
C TYR A 317 38.22 22.92 -42.98
N GLU A 318 39.36 22.23 -43.06
CA GLU A 318 39.41 20.78 -43.39
C GLU A 318 40.26 19.92 -42.44
N SER A 319 40.30 20.25 -41.15
CA SER A 319 40.80 19.32 -40.14
C SER A 319 39.62 18.90 -39.25
N ALA A 320 38.90 17.86 -39.66
CA ALA A 320 38.04 17.12 -38.74
C ALA A 320 38.87 16.79 -37.50
N VAL A 321 38.36 17.13 -36.31
CA VAL A 321 39.00 16.83 -35.03
C VAL A 321 39.39 15.35 -35.05
N ASP A 322 40.69 15.07 -35.11
CA ASP A 322 41.22 13.71 -35.15
C ASP A 322 40.84 13.01 -33.83
N PHE A 323 39.78 12.20 -33.88
CA PHE A 323 39.24 11.46 -32.74
C PHE A 323 40.33 10.62 -32.05
N GLY A 324 41.38 10.19 -32.78
CA GLY A 324 42.52 9.47 -32.22
C GLY A 324 43.37 10.32 -31.26
N ASN A 325 43.44 11.64 -31.47
CA ASN A 325 44.14 12.54 -30.56
C ASN A 325 43.33 12.82 -29.29
N TYR A 326 42.00 12.87 -29.37
CA TYR A 326 41.14 13.06 -28.19
C TYR A 326 41.25 11.88 -27.22
N ASP A 327 41.12 10.65 -27.70
CA ASP A 327 41.20 9.46 -26.84
C ASP A 327 42.59 9.31 -26.20
N ARG A 328 43.65 9.68 -26.93
CA ARG A 328 45.01 9.74 -26.38
C ARG A 328 45.12 10.80 -25.28
N ILE A 329 44.71 12.04 -25.54
CA ILE A 329 44.76 13.14 -24.56
C ILE A 329 43.94 12.80 -23.32
N ARG A 330 42.74 12.23 -23.51
CA ARG A 330 41.88 11.78 -22.42
C ARG A 330 42.58 10.77 -21.53
N THR A 331 43.17 9.73 -22.14
CA THR A 331 43.85 8.67 -21.40
C THR A 331 45.05 9.23 -20.63
N GLU A 332 45.91 10.01 -21.30
CA GLU A 332 47.10 10.60 -20.69
C GLU A 332 46.76 11.57 -19.54
N MET A 333 45.74 12.43 -19.73
CA MET A 333 45.32 13.39 -18.71
C MET A 333 44.69 12.67 -17.51
N ILE A 334 43.82 11.67 -17.75
CA ILE A 334 43.24 10.84 -16.68
C ILE A 334 44.35 10.14 -15.90
N ASP A 335 45.33 9.55 -16.57
CA ASP A 335 46.45 8.86 -15.93
C ASP A 335 47.33 9.84 -15.11
N ALA A 336 47.56 11.05 -15.61
CA ALA A 336 48.28 12.10 -14.90
C ALA A 336 47.52 12.56 -13.64
N ILE A 337 46.21 12.81 -13.74
CA ILE A 337 45.34 13.19 -12.62
C ILE A 337 45.31 12.07 -11.57
N LYS A 338 45.08 10.83 -12.02
CA LYS A 338 45.05 9.65 -11.15
C LYS A 338 46.37 9.46 -10.42
N SER A 339 47.49 9.52 -11.15
CA SER A 339 48.83 9.44 -10.57
C SER A 339 49.08 10.55 -9.56
N SER A 340 48.57 11.76 -9.79
CA SER A 340 48.70 12.88 -8.88
C SER A 340 47.90 12.70 -7.58
N ILE A 341 46.65 12.23 -7.69
CA ILE A 341 45.73 12.05 -6.55
C ILE A 341 46.10 10.82 -5.71
N GLU A 342 46.51 9.71 -6.33
CA GLU A 342 46.74 8.42 -5.66
C GLU A 342 48.18 8.22 -5.16
N LYS A 343 49.16 9.05 -5.58
CA LYS A 343 50.57 8.87 -5.19
C LYS A 343 50.84 9.26 -3.74
N LYS A 344 51.25 8.29 -2.94
CA LYS A 344 51.64 8.44 -1.52
C LYS A 344 53.16 8.53 -1.32
N PRO A 345 53.68 9.36 -0.38
CA PRO A 345 53.05 10.52 0.26
C PRO A 345 53.43 11.80 -0.50
N CYS A 346 52.63 12.22 -1.47
CA CYS A 346 52.89 13.48 -2.16
C CYS A 346 52.37 14.65 -1.30
N PHE A 347 53.23 15.23 -0.48
CA PHE A 347 53.03 16.59 0.00
C PHE A 347 53.15 17.52 -1.21
N ILE A 348 52.09 18.25 -1.54
CA ILE A 348 52.06 19.17 -2.68
C ILE A 348 52.44 20.56 -2.15
N PRO A 349 53.69 21.01 -2.33
CA PRO A 349 54.15 22.29 -1.78
C PRO A 349 53.51 23.48 -2.50
N ASN A 350 53.10 23.30 -3.77
CA ASN A 350 52.49 24.34 -4.58
C ASN A 350 51.32 23.78 -5.40
N LEU A 351 50.11 24.30 -5.19
CA LEU A 351 48.93 23.91 -5.95
C LEU A 351 48.99 24.36 -7.42
N ASP A 352 49.89 25.27 -7.77
CA ASP A 352 50.11 25.73 -9.14
C ASP A 352 51.19 24.91 -9.89
N GLU A 353 51.71 23.84 -9.29
CA GLU A 353 52.56 22.86 -9.99
C GLU A 353 51.77 22.17 -11.11
N VAL A 354 52.40 22.03 -12.28
CA VAL A 354 51.82 21.46 -13.48
C VAL A 354 51.86 19.93 -13.39
N ILE A 355 50.70 19.29 -13.48
CA ILE A 355 50.55 17.83 -13.44
C ILE A 355 50.41 17.22 -14.83
N TYR A 356 49.91 17.99 -15.80
CA TYR A 356 49.79 17.59 -17.19
C TYR A 356 49.98 18.81 -18.07
N HIS A 357 50.75 18.62 -19.14
CA HIS A 357 51.08 19.66 -20.10
C HIS A 357 50.69 19.16 -21.49
N LEU A 358 49.77 19.87 -22.13
CA LEU A 358 49.37 19.58 -23.50
C LEU A 358 50.25 20.41 -24.43
N ASP A 359 51.29 19.77 -25.00
CA ASP A 359 52.21 20.43 -25.93
C ASP A 359 51.67 20.33 -27.37
N ALA A 360 50.73 21.20 -27.74
CA ALA A 360 50.20 21.29 -29.10
C ALA A 360 51.15 22.08 -30.03
N LYS A 361 52.40 21.63 -30.12
CA LYS A 361 53.48 22.29 -30.89
C LYS A 361 53.32 22.26 -32.41
N HIS A 362 52.34 21.54 -32.96
CA HIS A 362 52.23 21.40 -34.41
C HIS A 362 51.58 22.57 -35.14
N ASN A 363 50.85 23.47 -34.48
CA ASN A 363 50.28 24.67 -35.13
C ASN A 363 50.36 25.96 -34.31
N GLY A 364 51.08 25.97 -33.17
CA GLY A 364 51.54 27.21 -32.54
C GLY A 364 50.52 28.07 -31.79
N ILE A 365 49.37 27.55 -31.35
CA ILE A 365 48.34 28.43 -30.74
C ILE A 365 48.03 28.15 -29.26
N TYR A 366 48.30 26.96 -28.67
CA TYR A 366 47.85 26.70 -27.30
C TYR A 366 48.83 25.90 -26.42
N ASP A 367 49.28 26.53 -25.33
CA ASP A 367 50.02 25.91 -24.22
C ASP A 367 49.03 25.74 -23.04
N PHE A 368 48.39 24.56 -22.93
CA PHE A 368 47.47 24.29 -21.83
C PHE A 368 48.17 23.48 -20.73
N LYS A 369 48.12 24.02 -19.51
CA LYS A 369 48.73 23.44 -18.32
C LYS A 369 47.64 23.12 -17.31
N VAL A 370 47.51 21.84 -16.97
CA VAL A 370 46.69 21.40 -15.84
C VAL A 370 47.55 21.49 -14.59
N THR A 371 47.09 22.26 -13.60
CA THR A 371 47.70 22.31 -12.27
C THR A 371 46.85 21.58 -11.24
N HIS A 372 47.39 21.32 -10.04
CA HIS A 372 46.60 20.74 -8.95
C HIS A 372 45.38 21.60 -8.60
N ARG A 373 45.53 22.94 -8.56
CA ARG A 373 44.45 23.89 -8.29
C ARG A 373 43.31 23.73 -9.29
N ILE A 374 43.63 23.65 -10.59
CA ILE A 374 42.65 23.46 -11.66
C ILE A 374 41.88 22.15 -11.47
N VAL A 375 42.58 21.03 -11.19
CA VAL A 375 41.91 19.75 -10.88
C VAL A 375 40.98 19.88 -9.68
N MET A 376 41.38 20.58 -8.63
CA MET A 376 40.59 20.73 -7.40
C MET A 376 39.35 21.62 -7.59
N ASP A 377 39.51 22.77 -8.25
CA ASP A 377 38.48 23.80 -8.37
C ASP A 377 37.48 23.51 -9.49
N ILE A 378 37.97 23.06 -10.65
CA ILE A 378 37.16 22.87 -11.87
C ILE A 378 36.72 21.40 -12.00
N GLY A 379 37.53 20.44 -11.56
CA GLY A 379 37.19 19.02 -11.65
C GLY A 379 36.53 18.45 -10.40
N LEU A 380 37.31 18.35 -9.33
CA LEU A 380 36.96 17.62 -8.11
C LEU A 380 35.81 18.29 -7.36
N ARG A 381 35.79 19.62 -7.24
CA ARG A 381 34.69 20.32 -6.55
C ARG A 381 33.33 20.08 -7.21
N PRO A 382 33.16 20.23 -8.54
CA PRO A 382 31.90 19.88 -9.21
C PRO A 382 31.52 18.40 -9.05
N TYR A 383 32.49 17.48 -9.10
CA TYR A 383 32.26 16.06 -8.84
C TYR A 383 31.68 15.82 -7.44
N LEU A 384 32.27 16.42 -6.41
CA LEU A 384 31.80 16.30 -5.03
C LEU A 384 30.40 16.89 -4.82
N ARG A 385 30.10 17.99 -5.50
CA ARG A 385 28.74 18.56 -5.51
C ARG A 385 27.74 17.60 -6.16
N ARG A 386 28.14 16.88 -7.21
CA ARG A 386 27.31 15.86 -7.86
C ARG A 386 27.03 14.71 -6.90
N ILE A 387 28.05 14.17 -6.21
CA ILE A 387 27.90 13.12 -5.18
C ILE A 387 26.95 13.58 -4.07
N ALA A 388 27.14 14.80 -3.55
CA ALA A 388 26.25 15.37 -2.55
C ALA A 388 24.80 15.47 -3.07
N GLY A 389 24.63 15.90 -4.32
CA GLY A 389 23.32 15.97 -4.98
C GLY A 389 22.62 14.63 -5.06
N GLU A 390 23.33 13.56 -5.44
CA GLU A 390 22.78 12.20 -5.50
C GLU A 390 22.32 11.69 -4.12
N ILE A 391 23.13 11.92 -3.07
CA ILE A 391 22.76 11.54 -1.69
C ILE A 391 21.49 12.29 -1.24
N LEU A 392 21.42 13.59 -1.51
CA LEU A 392 20.29 14.43 -1.11
C LEU A 392 19.03 14.15 -1.94
N ALA A 393 19.17 13.78 -3.21
CA ALA A 393 18.04 13.39 -4.06
C ALA A 393 17.36 12.13 -3.52
N SER A 394 18.13 11.17 -3.01
CA SER A 394 17.57 10.00 -2.32
C SER A 394 16.73 10.41 -1.10
N LEU A 395 17.15 11.42 -0.32
CA LEU A 395 16.39 11.93 0.84
C LEU A 395 15.06 12.61 0.46
N GLU A 396 15.01 13.29 -0.69
CA GLU A 396 13.77 13.93 -1.19
C GLU A 396 12.80 12.95 -1.84
N CYS A 397 13.28 11.80 -2.29
CA CYS A 397 12.50 10.91 -3.11
C CYS A 397 11.47 10.17 -2.25
N ASN A 398 10.22 10.64 -2.26
CA ASN A 398 9.09 9.97 -1.60
C ASN A 398 8.91 8.51 -2.05
N ALA A 399 9.31 8.18 -3.30
CA ALA A 399 9.30 6.80 -3.78
C ALA A 399 10.40 5.93 -3.15
N MET A 400 11.52 6.52 -2.72
CA MET A 400 12.64 5.83 -2.07
C MET A 400 12.53 5.81 -0.55
N PHE A 401 12.10 6.89 0.11
CA PHE A 401 12.06 6.96 1.58
C PHE A 401 10.74 7.50 2.14
N GLY A 402 9.65 7.56 1.36
CA GLY A 402 8.35 8.03 1.85
C GLY A 402 8.41 9.43 2.48
N ASN A 403 7.48 9.73 3.39
CA ASN A 403 7.46 10.99 4.16
C ASN A 403 8.10 10.80 5.56
N TYR A 404 9.21 10.06 5.67
CA TYR A 404 9.88 9.87 6.96
C TYR A 404 10.72 11.10 7.34
N ASP A 405 10.56 11.58 8.58
CA ASP A 405 11.38 12.66 9.13
C ASP A 405 12.78 12.15 9.52
N VAL A 406 13.70 12.22 8.57
CA VAL A 406 15.10 11.79 8.76
C VAL A 406 15.83 12.77 9.68
N SER A 407 16.17 12.32 10.88
CA SER A 407 16.85 13.12 11.90
C SER A 407 18.36 13.19 11.70
N CYS A 408 18.96 12.18 11.06
CA CYS A 408 20.42 12.09 10.87
C CYS A 408 20.78 11.47 9.51
N LEU A 409 21.78 12.04 8.83
CA LEU A 409 22.41 11.51 7.63
C LEU A 409 23.84 11.11 7.97
N LEU A 410 24.14 9.81 7.97
CA LEU A 410 25.50 9.28 8.11
C LEU A 410 26.11 9.09 6.71
N VAL A 411 27.29 9.64 6.48
CA VAL A 411 28.04 9.44 5.23
C VAL A 411 29.33 8.68 5.52
N THR A 412 29.49 7.52 4.89
CA THR A 412 30.68 6.67 5.01
C THR A 412 31.02 6.02 3.67
N GLY A 413 32.03 5.14 3.63
CA GLY A 413 32.30 4.25 2.52
C GLY A 413 33.78 4.10 2.20
N LYS A 414 34.09 3.05 1.45
CA LYS A 414 35.47 2.70 1.06
C LYS A 414 36.14 3.81 0.24
N PHE A 415 35.35 4.56 -0.53
CA PHE A 415 35.87 5.67 -1.32
C PHE A 415 36.41 6.81 -0.44
N LEU A 416 35.66 7.20 0.60
CA LEU A 416 36.12 8.20 1.58
C LEU A 416 37.33 7.69 2.37
N TYR A 417 37.32 6.40 2.73
CA TYR A 417 38.47 5.78 3.35
C TYR A 417 39.71 5.90 2.45
N LYS A 418 39.63 5.63 1.14
CA LYS A 418 40.79 5.77 0.24
C LYS A 418 41.39 7.17 0.23
N TRP A 419 40.58 8.22 0.38
CA TRP A 419 41.07 9.60 0.39
C TRP A 419 41.78 10.00 1.69
N LEU A 420 41.27 9.55 2.83
CA LEU A 420 41.93 9.77 4.13
C LEU A 420 43.16 8.84 4.27
N GLU A 421 42.90 7.60 3.91
CA GLU A 421 43.68 6.40 3.71
C GLU A 421 44.95 6.53 2.90
N GLN A 422 44.77 6.47 1.59
CA GLN A 422 45.67 5.87 0.61
C GLN A 422 46.13 6.88 -0.45
N GLY A 423 45.48 8.04 -0.56
CA GLY A 423 45.83 9.10 -1.50
C GLY A 423 46.74 10.19 -0.93
N SER A 424 46.96 11.24 -1.72
CA SER A 424 47.60 12.48 -1.25
C SER A 424 46.74 13.14 -0.17
N SER A 425 47.36 13.49 0.95
CA SER A 425 46.69 14.15 2.07
C SER A 425 46.07 15.49 1.67
N THR A 426 46.69 16.21 0.73
CA THR A 426 46.19 17.51 0.26
C THR A 426 44.85 17.35 -0.47
N TYR A 427 44.76 16.38 -1.39
CA TYR A 427 43.52 16.06 -2.08
C TYR A 427 42.48 15.46 -1.14
N GLY A 428 42.87 14.58 -0.22
CA GLY A 428 41.95 13.95 0.73
C GLY A 428 41.28 14.95 1.68
N GLU A 429 42.05 15.87 2.26
CA GLU A 429 41.53 16.94 3.14
C GLU A 429 40.60 17.89 2.39
N TYR A 430 40.98 18.26 1.18
CA TYR A 430 40.13 19.09 0.33
C TYR A 430 38.83 18.36 -0.04
N ALA A 431 38.91 17.12 -0.49
CA ALA A 431 37.74 16.35 -0.87
C ALA A 431 36.76 16.16 0.30
N TRP A 432 37.30 15.88 1.49
CA TRP A 432 36.52 15.78 2.72
C TRP A 432 35.76 17.07 3.03
N SER A 433 36.48 18.21 3.08
CA SER A 433 35.88 19.51 3.42
C SER A 433 34.85 19.96 2.39
N GLN A 434 35.13 19.79 1.10
CA GLN A 434 34.22 20.18 0.02
C GLN A 434 32.96 19.31 -0.03
N LEU A 435 33.08 17.99 0.19
CA LEU A 435 31.92 17.11 0.25
C LEU A 435 31.02 17.47 1.43
N GLN A 436 31.61 17.64 2.61
CA GLN A 436 30.87 18.02 3.82
C GLN A 436 30.15 19.37 3.63
N GLN A 437 30.82 20.36 3.03
CA GLN A 437 30.23 21.66 2.72
C GLN A 437 29.09 21.54 1.70
N ALA A 438 29.26 20.74 0.64
CA ALA A 438 28.25 20.55 -0.40
C ALA A 438 26.98 19.90 0.16
N ILE A 439 27.12 18.89 1.02
CA ILE A 439 25.98 18.21 1.67
C ILE A 439 25.27 19.18 2.62
N ASN A 440 26.00 19.86 3.51
CA ASN A 440 25.40 20.83 4.45
C ASN A 440 24.66 21.96 3.72
N SER A 441 25.25 22.50 2.66
CA SER A 441 24.61 23.54 1.85
C SER A 441 23.33 23.05 1.19
N GLY A 442 23.32 21.80 0.72
CA GLY A 442 22.15 21.18 0.12
C GLY A 442 21.05 20.86 1.14
N LEU A 443 21.39 20.36 2.33
CA LEU A 443 20.46 20.16 3.45
C LEU A 443 19.75 21.48 3.83
N MET A 444 20.53 22.56 3.98
CA MET A 444 20.00 23.89 4.31
C MET A 444 19.11 24.45 3.20
N ARG A 445 19.54 24.37 1.94
CA ARG A 445 18.76 24.86 0.79
C ARG A 445 17.41 24.15 0.67
N ARG A 446 17.37 22.86 0.98
CA ARG A 446 16.17 22.00 0.93
C ARG A 446 15.36 22.02 2.23
N GLN A 447 15.79 22.80 3.23
CA GLN A 447 15.15 22.94 4.54
C GLN A 447 15.02 21.61 5.32
N PHE A 448 15.94 20.68 5.08
CA PHE A 448 15.97 19.43 5.85
C PHE A 448 16.44 19.69 7.28
N ARG A 449 15.64 19.24 8.26
CA ARG A 449 16.02 19.24 9.69
C ARG A 449 16.89 18.03 10.05
N THR A 450 17.80 17.66 9.16
CA THR A 450 18.63 16.46 9.26
C THR A 450 20.05 16.85 9.69
N TYR A 451 20.55 16.23 10.76
CA TYR A 451 21.94 16.39 11.19
C TYR A 451 22.90 15.59 10.31
N LEU A 452 23.97 16.20 9.80
CA LEU A 452 25.02 15.51 9.05
C LEU A 452 26.06 14.88 10.00
N ALA A 453 26.16 13.55 9.95
CA ALA A 453 27.19 12.76 10.60
C ALA A 453 28.23 12.33 9.56
N MET A 454 29.33 13.07 9.47
CA MET A 454 30.47 12.75 8.60
C MET A 454 31.74 13.03 9.40
N GLU A 455 32.28 12.00 10.06
CA GLU A 455 33.41 12.10 10.99
C GLU A 455 34.57 11.19 10.52
N LYS A 456 35.80 11.72 10.45
CA LYS A 456 36.96 10.97 9.96
C LYS A 456 37.23 9.67 10.74
N PRO A 457 37.19 9.66 12.09
CA PRO A 457 37.38 8.42 12.85
C PRO A 457 36.39 7.33 12.47
N MET A 458 35.13 7.70 12.18
CA MET A 458 34.10 6.72 11.79
C MET A 458 34.42 6.02 10.47
N VAL A 459 34.97 6.76 9.50
CA VAL A 459 35.34 6.23 8.18
C VAL A 459 36.63 5.43 8.23
N LEU A 460 37.59 5.83 9.06
CA LEU A 460 38.85 5.11 9.26
C LEU A 460 38.61 3.76 9.94
N ASP A 461 37.75 3.72 10.96
CA ASP A 461 37.36 2.49 11.66
C ASP A 461 36.59 1.49 10.76
N ASP A 462 36.00 1.95 9.64
CA ASP A 462 35.15 1.11 8.77
C ASP A 462 35.94 0.13 7.87
N ASN A 463 37.26 0.28 7.70
CA ASN A 463 38.04 -0.53 6.75
C ASN A 463 39.00 -1.57 7.39
N ASP A 464 39.36 -1.43 8.67
CA ASP A 464 40.27 -2.35 9.38
C ASP A 464 39.60 -3.67 9.82
N PHE A 465 38.27 -3.73 9.78
CA PHE A 465 37.50 -4.93 10.09
C PHE A 465 36.52 -5.14 8.94
N ASN A 466 36.24 -6.39 8.55
CA ASN A 466 35.14 -6.78 7.66
C ASN A 466 33.76 -6.40 8.26
N TYR A 467 33.55 -5.11 8.50
CA TYR A 467 32.48 -4.54 9.28
C TYR A 467 31.37 -4.09 8.33
N LYS A 468 30.14 -4.53 8.62
CA LYS A 468 28.95 -4.06 7.92
C LYS A 468 28.63 -2.64 8.40
N PRO A 469 28.46 -1.66 7.49
CA PRO A 469 28.11 -0.29 7.85
C PRO A 469 26.94 -0.27 8.85
N LEU A 470 27.13 0.32 10.03
CA LEU A 470 26.15 0.49 11.13
C LEU A 470 25.18 -0.69 11.38
N SER A 471 25.61 -1.95 11.34
CA SER A 471 24.72 -3.04 11.77
C SER A 471 24.82 -3.24 13.28
N LEU A 472 23.96 -2.61 14.08
CA LEU A 472 23.66 -3.10 15.43
C LEU A 472 22.23 -3.68 15.45
N GLN A 473 22.15 -4.78 14.70
CA GLN A 473 21.61 -6.11 15.00
C GLN A 473 20.76 -6.29 16.28
N LYS A 474 19.94 -7.33 16.40
CA LYS A 474 19.24 -8.21 15.45
C LYS A 474 18.04 -8.71 16.25
N TYR A 475 16.88 -8.40 15.76
CA TYR A 475 15.65 -8.95 16.28
C TYR A 475 15.01 -9.70 15.13
N ARG A 476 14.61 -10.95 15.35
CA ARG A 476 13.67 -11.57 14.42
C ARG A 476 12.30 -11.06 14.81
N ARG A 477 11.53 -10.63 13.83
CA ARG A 477 10.11 -10.39 14.08
C ARG A 477 9.49 -11.72 14.47
N VAL A 478 8.68 -11.73 15.49
CA VAL A 478 7.85 -12.88 15.82
C VAL A 478 6.41 -12.42 15.82
N PHE A 479 5.53 -13.36 15.57
CA PHE A 479 4.12 -13.15 15.80
C PHE A 479 3.91 -13.05 17.31
N GLY A 480 3.45 -11.88 17.78
CA GLY A 480 3.21 -11.62 19.19
C GLY A 480 1.88 -12.19 19.69
N LYS A 481 1.05 -12.71 18.78
CA LYS A 481 -0.22 -13.35 19.06
C LYS A 481 -0.33 -14.69 18.35
N GLN A 482 -1.20 -15.55 18.86
CA GLN A 482 -1.57 -16.79 18.21
C GLN A 482 -2.65 -16.51 17.16
N PHE A 483 -2.56 -17.23 16.04
CA PHE A 483 -3.56 -17.16 15.00
C PHE A 483 -4.38 -18.44 15.02
N TRP A 484 -5.67 -18.27 14.83
CA TRP A 484 -6.62 -19.38 14.87
C TRP A 484 -7.51 -19.28 13.65
N LEU A 485 -7.69 -20.39 12.97
CA LEU A 485 -8.68 -20.51 11.93
C LEU A 485 -9.96 -21.11 12.53
N LYS A 486 -11.06 -20.37 12.47
CA LYS A 486 -12.40 -20.85 12.84
C LYS A 486 -13.19 -21.15 11.57
N ILE A 487 -13.74 -22.34 11.46
CA ILE A 487 -14.63 -22.75 10.37
C ILE A 487 -15.95 -23.19 10.98
N GLU A 488 -17.04 -22.59 10.54
CA GLU A 488 -18.41 -22.93 10.95
C GLU A 488 -19.15 -23.44 9.71
N ALA A 489 -19.61 -24.69 9.73
CA ALA A 489 -20.37 -25.28 8.64
C ALA A 489 -21.73 -25.79 9.14
N SER A 490 -22.77 -25.73 8.30
CA SER A 490 -24.09 -26.28 8.62
C SER A 490 -24.02 -27.75 9.00
N TYR A 491 -24.67 -28.14 10.10
CA TYR A 491 -24.79 -29.54 10.53
C TYR A 491 -26.05 -30.15 9.93
N ILE A 492 -25.89 -31.10 9.01
CA ILE A 492 -26.98 -31.86 8.40
C ILE A 492 -26.64 -33.34 8.58
N GLY A 493 -27.08 -33.94 9.69
CA GLY A 493 -26.91 -35.38 9.96
C GLY A 493 -25.49 -35.82 10.35
N GLU A 494 -25.33 -37.13 10.58
CA GLU A 494 -24.25 -37.64 11.43
C GLU A 494 -22.81 -37.57 10.87
N ASN A 495 -22.52 -37.33 9.57
CA ASN A 495 -21.12 -37.44 9.09
C ASN A 495 -20.74 -36.79 7.74
N LEU A 496 -21.29 -35.63 7.36
CA LEU A 496 -21.02 -35.11 6.00
C LEU A 496 -19.74 -34.25 5.88
N HIS A 497 -19.43 -33.36 6.82
CA HIS A 497 -18.31 -32.44 6.65
C HIS A 497 -17.01 -32.94 7.29
N GLN A 498 -15.91 -32.89 6.54
CA GLN A 498 -14.59 -33.27 7.05
C GLN A 498 -13.55 -32.20 6.69
N LEU A 499 -12.70 -31.87 7.64
CA LEU A 499 -11.59 -30.95 7.45
C LEU A 499 -10.27 -31.71 7.54
N TYR A 500 -9.38 -31.45 6.59
CA TYR A 500 -8.02 -31.99 6.58
C TYR A 500 -7.01 -30.85 6.51
N GLN A 501 -5.91 -30.97 7.26
CA GLN A 501 -4.74 -30.12 7.11
C GLN A 501 -3.73 -30.80 6.18
N ASP A 502 -3.20 -30.06 5.23
CA ASP A 502 -2.08 -30.50 4.40
C ASP A 502 -0.77 -30.33 5.17
N LYS A 503 -0.01 -31.43 5.31
CA LYS A 503 1.35 -31.41 5.89
C LYS A 503 2.45 -31.41 4.83
N GLY A 504 2.07 -31.39 3.54
CA GLY A 504 2.94 -31.42 2.37
C GLY A 504 3.20 -32.84 1.86
N ASP A 505 3.43 -33.80 2.75
CA ASP A 505 3.65 -35.22 2.42
C ASP A 505 2.42 -36.10 2.66
N HIS A 506 1.50 -35.68 3.54
CA HIS A 506 0.24 -36.36 3.83
C HIS A 506 -0.82 -35.38 4.33
N TRP A 507 -2.07 -35.85 4.44
CA TRP A 507 -3.18 -35.08 4.99
C TRP A 507 -3.61 -35.62 6.35
N THR A 508 -3.83 -34.71 7.31
CA THR A 508 -4.28 -35.06 8.66
C THR A 508 -5.71 -34.59 8.88
N LYS A 509 -6.62 -35.50 9.22
CA LYS A 509 -8.01 -35.15 9.55
C LYS A 509 -8.06 -34.35 10.86
N ILE A 510 -8.77 -33.22 10.85
CA ILE A 510 -8.97 -32.37 12.02
C ILE A 510 -10.36 -32.65 12.62
N PRO A 511 -10.45 -33.03 13.92
CA PRO A 511 -11.73 -33.18 14.59
C PRO A 511 -12.40 -31.82 14.80
N PHE A 512 -13.73 -31.78 14.77
CA PHE A 512 -14.47 -30.57 15.13
C PHE A 512 -14.32 -30.28 16.63
N THR A 513 -14.29 -29.00 16.98
CA THR A 513 -14.14 -28.52 18.35
C THR A 513 -15.46 -28.37 19.09
N ASN A 514 -16.54 -28.04 18.38
CA ASN A 514 -17.87 -27.90 18.95
C ASN A 514 -18.93 -28.33 17.94
N GLN A 515 -20.05 -28.84 18.43
CA GLN A 515 -21.22 -29.23 17.65
C GLN A 515 -22.46 -28.62 18.32
N THR A 516 -23.20 -27.84 17.56
CA THR A 516 -24.53 -27.33 17.91
C THR A 516 -25.56 -27.98 16.99
N ASP A 517 -26.85 -27.88 17.34
CA ASP A 517 -27.94 -28.48 16.56
C ASP A 517 -27.91 -28.12 15.07
N ASN A 518 -27.34 -26.96 14.73
CA ASN A 518 -27.32 -26.43 13.36
C ASN A 518 -25.90 -26.28 12.76
N PHE A 519 -24.82 -26.41 13.54
CA PHE A 519 -23.46 -26.13 13.05
C PHE A 519 -22.37 -27.02 13.65
N LEU A 520 -21.40 -27.40 12.80
CA LEU A 520 -20.09 -27.94 13.17
C LEU A 520 -19.06 -26.81 13.18
N THR A 521 -18.27 -26.73 14.24
CA THR A 521 -17.22 -25.72 14.38
C THR A 521 -15.85 -26.37 14.52
N TRP A 522 -14.91 -26.00 13.65
CA TRP A 522 -13.48 -26.28 13.82
C TRP A 522 -12.76 -25.03 14.27
N THR A 523 -11.90 -25.16 15.27
CA THR A 523 -10.97 -24.09 15.70
C THR A 523 -9.56 -24.66 15.64
N VAL A 524 -8.80 -24.24 14.63
CA VAL A 524 -7.47 -24.79 14.33
C VAL A 524 -6.40 -23.77 14.70
N PRO A 525 -5.46 -24.11 15.60
CA PRO A 525 -4.30 -23.26 15.85
C PRO A 525 -3.39 -23.28 14.63
N LEU A 526 -3.04 -22.09 14.14
CA LEU A 526 -2.02 -21.93 13.13
C LEU A 526 -0.67 -21.81 13.83
N LEU A 527 0.18 -22.82 13.64
CA LEU A 527 1.48 -22.90 14.30
C LEU A 527 2.58 -22.37 13.39
N SER A 528 3.46 -21.51 13.92
CA SER A 528 4.67 -21.11 13.20
C SER A 528 5.55 -22.34 13.03
N ILE A 529 5.84 -22.71 11.78
CA ILE A 529 6.92 -23.66 11.48
C ILE A 529 8.21 -23.02 12.00
N GLU A 530 9.07 -23.78 12.70
CA GLU A 530 10.35 -23.31 13.29
C GLU A 530 11.39 -22.85 12.25
N ARG A 531 10.99 -22.56 11.02
CA ARG A 531 11.90 -22.12 9.96
C ARG A 531 12.07 -20.60 10.01
N SER A 532 13.26 -20.18 9.63
CA SER A 532 13.88 -18.86 9.75
C SER A 532 13.15 -17.67 9.12
N GLU A 533 11.96 -17.87 8.56
CA GLU A 533 11.16 -16.84 7.91
C GLU A 533 9.91 -16.64 8.74
N CYS A 534 9.60 -15.40 9.11
CA CYS A 534 8.37 -15.05 9.86
C CYS A 534 7.14 -15.22 8.96
N LEU A 535 6.97 -16.38 8.34
CA LEU A 535 5.94 -16.70 7.39
C LEU A 535 5.21 -17.91 7.95
N LEU A 536 3.91 -17.76 8.17
CA LEU A 536 3.04 -18.90 8.43
C LEU A 536 2.20 -19.12 7.19
N GLU A 537 2.28 -20.32 6.64
CA GLU A 537 1.52 -20.76 5.49
C GLU A 537 1.00 -22.15 5.79
N ASP A 538 -0.32 -22.28 5.83
CA ASP A 538 -1.02 -23.54 6.09
C ASP A 538 -2.08 -23.74 5.00
N SER A 539 -2.17 -24.97 4.51
CA SER A 539 -3.14 -25.39 3.49
C SER A 539 -4.09 -26.43 4.08
N PHE A 540 -5.34 -26.37 3.67
CA PHE A 540 -6.41 -27.21 4.20
C PHE A 540 -7.33 -27.67 3.08
N TYR A 541 -7.97 -28.81 3.29
CA TYR A 541 -8.98 -29.37 2.40
C TYR A 541 -10.28 -29.53 3.18
N PHE A 542 -11.33 -28.84 2.74
CA PHE A 542 -12.67 -29.01 3.28
C PHE A 542 -13.48 -29.91 2.37
N ILE A 543 -13.90 -31.07 2.89
CA ILE A 543 -14.68 -32.07 2.18
C ILE A 543 -16.15 -31.94 2.59
N ILE A 544 -17.01 -31.81 1.59
CA ILE A 544 -18.47 -31.85 1.74
C ILE A 544 -18.93 -33.25 1.36
N GLY A 545 -19.54 -33.94 2.31
CA GLY A 545 -20.08 -35.28 2.12
C GLY A 545 -21.21 -35.29 1.10
N SER A 546 -21.32 -36.37 0.35
CA SER A 546 -22.15 -36.44 -0.85
C SER A 546 -23.38 -37.34 -0.70
N GLU A 547 -23.94 -37.51 0.50
CA GLU A 547 -25.18 -38.29 0.61
C GLU A 547 -26.31 -37.58 -0.14
N ASP A 548 -27.25 -38.37 -0.68
CA ASP A 548 -28.41 -37.87 -1.42
C ASP A 548 -29.24 -36.96 -0.51
N TYR A 549 -28.88 -35.67 -0.51
CA TYR A 549 -29.72 -34.60 -0.04
C TYR A 549 -31.04 -34.77 -0.78
N GLY A 550 -32.09 -35.14 -0.03
CA GLY A 550 -33.46 -35.09 -0.55
C GLY A 550 -33.69 -33.74 -1.22
N ALA A 551 -34.58 -33.70 -2.21
CA ALA A 551 -34.81 -32.55 -3.09
C ALA A 551 -35.27 -31.24 -2.39
N ASP A 552 -35.14 -31.15 -1.06
CA ASP A 552 -35.41 -29.96 -0.28
C ASP A 552 -34.15 -29.09 -0.17
N GLU A 553 -34.38 -27.80 -0.42
CA GLU A 553 -33.43 -26.69 -0.63
C GLU A 553 -32.54 -26.36 0.59
N HIS A 554 -31.70 -27.30 1.04
CA HIS A 554 -30.73 -26.99 2.07
C HIS A 554 -29.52 -26.27 1.47
N ALA A 555 -29.51 -24.94 1.59
CA ALA A 555 -28.33 -24.13 1.33
C ALA A 555 -27.20 -24.56 2.25
N LEU A 556 -26.12 -25.09 1.68
CA LEU A 556 -24.89 -25.38 2.42
C LEU A 556 -24.20 -24.07 2.78
N PHE A 557 -24.03 -23.83 4.07
CA PHE A 557 -23.38 -22.64 4.60
C PHE A 557 -22.05 -23.02 5.23
N CYS A 558 -20.99 -22.30 4.83
CA CYS A 558 -19.67 -22.40 5.45
C CYS A 558 -19.08 -20.99 5.62
N ASP A 559 -18.74 -20.66 6.85
CA ASP A 559 -18.13 -19.40 7.25
C ASP A 559 -16.71 -19.68 7.77
N MET A 560 -15.73 -18.99 7.19
CA MET A 560 -14.33 -19.11 7.59
C MET A 560 -13.82 -17.78 8.12
N LYS A 561 -13.28 -17.82 9.33
CA LYS A 561 -12.77 -16.66 10.06
C LYS A 561 -11.35 -16.91 10.50
N LEU A 562 -10.45 -16.01 10.13
CA LEU A 562 -9.10 -15.97 10.69
C LEU A 562 -9.07 -15.03 11.89
N LEU A 563 -8.82 -15.59 13.08
CA LEU A 563 -8.88 -14.93 14.38
C LEU A 563 -7.49 -14.67 14.95
N VAL A 564 -7.35 -13.55 15.66
CA VAL A 564 -6.11 -13.14 16.34
C VAL A 564 -6.34 -13.05 17.86
N LEU A 565 -6.27 -14.18 18.55
CA LEU A 565 -6.63 -14.33 19.96
C LEU A 565 -5.45 -14.80 20.82
N SER A 566 -5.50 -14.55 22.13
CA SER A 566 -4.62 -15.23 23.09
C SER A 566 -5.19 -16.61 23.45
N ALA A 567 -4.35 -17.55 23.88
CA ALA A 567 -4.80 -18.88 24.31
C ALA A 567 -5.87 -18.83 25.43
N ALA A 568 -5.81 -17.81 26.30
CA ALA A 568 -6.75 -17.63 27.41
C ALA A 568 -8.11 -17.06 26.96
N ASP A 569 -8.15 -16.39 25.80
CA ASP A 569 -9.38 -15.80 25.24
C ASP A 569 -10.17 -16.83 24.40
N LEU A 570 -9.66 -18.07 24.27
CA LEU A 570 -10.25 -19.12 23.43
C LEU A 570 -11.50 -19.76 24.06
N ASP A 571 -11.58 -19.79 25.39
CA ASP A 571 -12.71 -20.41 26.11
C ASP A 571 -13.97 -19.53 26.08
N CYS A 572 -13.85 -18.26 25.64
CA CYS A 572 -14.95 -17.31 25.54
C CYS A 572 -14.81 -16.45 24.28
N ILE A 573 -14.67 -17.12 23.12
CA ILE A 573 -14.47 -16.47 21.80
C ILE A 573 -15.50 -15.37 21.54
N ASP A 574 -16.78 -15.61 21.83
CA ASP A 574 -17.85 -14.65 21.52
C ASP A 574 -17.70 -13.37 22.36
N ALA A 575 -17.42 -13.50 23.66
CA ALA A 575 -17.11 -12.35 24.51
C ALA A 575 -15.79 -11.65 24.11
N ALA A 576 -14.81 -12.40 23.62
CA ALA A 576 -13.53 -11.84 23.15
C ALA A 576 -13.69 -11.07 21.83
N LEU A 577 -14.58 -11.54 20.94
CA LEU A 577 -14.95 -10.87 19.69
C LEU A 577 -15.75 -9.58 19.96
N ASP A 578 -16.63 -9.59 20.96
CA ASP A 578 -17.45 -8.42 21.33
C ASP A 578 -16.70 -7.38 22.17
N SER A 579 -15.73 -7.79 22.99
CA SER A 579 -15.05 -6.90 23.95
C SER A 579 -13.76 -6.24 23.44
N ARG A 580 -13.20 -6.70 22.32
CA ARG A 580 -11.95 -6.16 21.74
C ARG A 580 -12.09 -6.00 20.23
N MET A 581 -11.42 -4.98 19.66
CA MET A 581 -11.20 -4.86 18.21
C MET A 581 -10.35 -6.04 17.70
N ASN A 582 -10.95 -7.21 17.59
CA ASN A 582 -10.41 -8.33 16.86
C ASN A 582 -10.71 -8.09 15.39
N VAL A 583 -9.66 -8.03 14.59
CA VAL A 583 -9.80 -7.96 13.14
C VAL A 583 -9.88 -9.39 12.67
N ALA A 584 -11.10 -9.86 12.40
CA ALA A 584 -11.33 -11.12 11.72
C ALA A 584 -11.26 -10.86 10.20
N LEU A 585 -10.44 -11.64 9.49
CA LEU A 585 -10.61 -11.78 8.04
C LEU A 585 -11.69 -12.84 7.85
N ILE A 586 -12.79 -12.45 7.24
CA ILE A 586 -13.94 -13.32 7.00
C ILE A 586 -14.03 -13.55 5.51
N THR A 587 -13.90 -14.80 5.09
CA THR A 587 -14.23 -15.21 3.72
C THR A 587 -15.48 -16.05 3.81
N TYR A 588 -16.56 -15.51 3.26
CA TYR A 588 -17.81 -16.24 3.12
C TYR A 588 -17.73 -17.06 1.84
N LEU A 589 -17.97 -18.37 1.92
CA LEU A 589 -18.53 -19.05 0.76
C LEU A 589 -19.91 -18.41 0.54
N PHE A 590 -20.04 -17.65 -0.55
CA PHE A 590 -21.35 -17.26 -1.05
C PHE A 590 -22.25 -18.49 -1.00
N SER A 591 -23.48 -18.32 -0.52
CA SER A 591 -24.53 -19.33 -0.68
C SER A 591 -24.47 -19.80 -2.12
N LEU A 592 -23.96 -21.02 -2.32
CA LEU A 592 -23.96 -21.63 -3.64
C LEU A 592 -25.42 -21.98 -3.89
N GLU A 593 -26.18 -21.01 -4.40
CA GLU A 593 -27.41 -21.25 -5.17
C GLU A 593 -26.99 -21.90 -6.49
N SER A 594 -26.34 -23.05 -6.41
CA SER A 594 -26.00 -23.86 -7.56
C SER A 594 -26.77 -25.17 -7.41
N SER A 595 -27.24 -25.70 -8.53
CA SER A 595 -27.94 -26.98 -8.55
C SER A 595 -27.18 -28.04 -7.76
N VAL A 596 -27.91 -28.92 -7.08
CA VAL A 596 -27.37 -30.05 -6.30
C VAL A 596 -26.31 -30.84 -7.11
N GLU A 597 -26.42 -30.91 -8.45
CA GLU A 597 -25.42 -31.50 -9.35
C GLU A 597 -24.06 -30.76 -9.42
N THR A 598 -24.06 -29.43 -9.32
CA THR A 598 -22.83 -28.62 -9.32
C THR A 598 -22.11 -28.70 -7.97
N ILE A 599 -22.87 -28.89 -6.88
CA ILE A 599 -22.34 -29.14 -5.53
C ILE A 599 -21.82 -30.58 -5.44
N LYS A 600 -22.56 -31.56 -5.99
CA LYS A 600 -22.16 -32.98 -6.06
C LYS A 600 -20.88 -33.22 -6.86
N THR A 601 -20.57 -32.37 -7.84
CA THR A 601 -19.29 -32.44 -8.59
C THR A 601 -18.12 -31.77 -7.86
N ARG A 602 -18.39 -31.03 -6.77
CA ARG A 602 -17.41 -30.25 -6.01
C ARG A 602 -17.38 -30.72 -4.54
N CYS A 603 -16.97 -31.97 -4.31
CA CYS A 603 -16.93 -32.57 -2.98
C CYS A 603 -15.78 -32.06 -2.09
N THR A 604 -14.83 -31.29 -2.63
CA THR A 604 -13.64 -30.83 -1.87
C THR A 604 -13.14 -29.49 -2.40
N PHE A 605 -12.78 -28.60 -1.48
CA PHE A 605 -12.17 -27.30 -1.80
C PHE A 605 -10.86 -27.11 -1.02
N PRO A 606 -9.74 -26.83 -1.72
CA PRO A 606 -8.54 -26.36 -1.04
C PRO A 606 -8.72 -24.93 -0.56
N PHE A 607 -8.19 -24.62 0.60
CA PHE A 607 -8.00 -23.26 1.03
C PHE A 607 -6.65 -23.07 1.70
N GLU A 608 -6.10 -21.88 1.54
CA GLU A 608 -4.76 -21.51 1.99
C GLU A 608 -4.85 -20.30 2.90
N VAL A 609 -4.17 -20.38 4.02
CA VAL A 609 -3.99 -19.26 4.96
C VAL A 609 -2.53 -18.86 4.94
N LYS A 610 -2.27 -17.59 4.68
CA LYS A 610 -0.91 -17.02 4.63
C LYS A 610 -0.82 -15.78 5.50
N ILE A 611 0.12 -15.81 6.45
CA ILE A 611 0.35 -14.76 7.44
C ILE A 611 1.81 -14.34 7.32
N MET A 612 2.04 -13.08 6.93
CA MET A 612 3.39 -12.56 6.70
C MET A 612 3.59 -11.13 7.22
N PRO A 613 4.79 -10.73 7.66
CA PRO A 613 5.13 -9.35 7.94
C PRO A 613 4.85 -8.47 6.73
N CYS A 614 4.12 -7.37 6.93
CA CYS A 614 4.08 -6.31 5.93
C CYS A 614 5.43 -5.60 5.94
N SER A 615 6.16 -5.62 4.81
CA SER A 615 7.48 -4.97 4.69
C SER A 615 7.42 -3.44 4.83
N ARG A 616 6.24 -2.84 4.63
CA ARG A 616 6.04 -1.37 4.62
C ARG A 616 5.43 -0.80 5.91
N SER A 617 5.06 -1.63 6.88
CA SER A 617 4.41 -1.16 8.12
C SER A 617 4.52 -2.16 9.29
N SER A 618 4.34 -1.69 10.53
CA SER A 618 4.07 -2.54 11.70
C SER A 618 2.68 -3.17 11.59
N ALA A 619 2.54 -4.05 10.61
CA ALA A 619 1.34 -4.82 10.31
C ALA A 619 1.73 -6.22 9.85
N ILE A 620 0.85 -7.16 10.08
CA ILE A 620 0.86 -8.50 9.52
C ILE A 620 -0.14 -8.51 8.37
N ASP A 621 0.27 -9.00 7.23
CA ASP A 621 -0.62 -9.29 6.11
C ASP A 621 -1.24 -10.66 6.35
N LEU A 622 -2.56 -10.68 6.57
CA LEU A 622 -3.37 -11.89 6.70
C LEU A 622 -4.04 -12.13 5.36
N LYS A 623 -3.76 -13.28 4.73
CA LYS A 623 -4.36 -13.67 3.46
C LYS A 623 -5.07 -14.99 3.62
N MET A 624 -6.24 -15.08 3.02
CA MET A 624 -6.99 -16.31 2.89
C MET A 624 -7.45 -16.46 1.44
N ARG A 625 -7.27 -17.63 0.87
CA ARG A 625 -7.73 -17.97 -0.48
C ARG A 625 -8.47 -19.28 -0.42
N MET A 626 -9.67 -19.32 -0.99
CA MET A 626 -10.33 -20.57 -1.39
C MET A 626 -10.07 -20.78 -2.87
N GLY A 627 -9.65 -22.00 -3.23
CA GLY A 627 -9.40 -22.42 -4.61
C GLY A 627 -10.42 -23.45 -5.06
N ILE A 628 -10.66 -23.50 -6.37
CA ILE A 628 -11.12 -24.71 -7.04
C ILE A 628 -9.85 -25.35 -7.59
N ASP A 629 -9.65 -26.66 -7.41
CA ASP A 629 -8.50 -27.37 -7.98
C ASP A 629 -8.62 -27.42 -9.52
N SER A 630 -8.37 -26.28 -10.17
CA SER A 630 -8.32 -26.15 -11.61
C SER A 630 -6.87 -25.90 -11.99
N THR A 631 -6.24 -26.95 -12.50
CA THR A 631 -4.88 -27.00 -13.06
C THR A 631 -4.67 -26.10 -14.29
N ALA A 632 -5.49 -25.07 -14.50
CA ALA A 632 -5.43 -24.17 -15.65
C ALA A 632 -4.70 -22.86 -15.30
N ALA A 633 -3.78 -22.44 -16.16
CA ALA A 633 -2.82 -21.33 -16.02
C ALA A 633 -3.42 -19.90 -15.92
N LYS A 634 -4.70 -19.76 -15.57
CA LYS A 634 -5.37 -18.50 -15.26
C LYS A 634 -6.37 -18.75 -14.14
N ASP A 635 -5.87 -18.79 -12.90
CA ASP A 635 -6.69 -18.85 -11.69
C ASP A 635 -7.42 -17.50 -11.50
N PRO A 636 -8.76 -17.47 -11.52
CA PRO A 636 -9.53 -16.24 -11.32
C PRO A 636 -9.71 -15.85 -9.84
N LEU A 637 -9.18 -16.63 -8.88
CA LEU A 637 -9.43 -16.45 -7.44
C LEU A 637 -8.32 -15.62 -6.78
N GLU A 638 -8.62 -14.36 -6.46
CA GLU A 638 -7.72 -13.45 -5.74
C GLU A 638 -7.69 -13.77 -4.22
N TYR A 639 -6.54 -13.59 -3.56
CA TYR A 639 -6.48 -13.64 -2.09
C TYR A 639 -7.30 -12.50 -1.49
N GLU A 640 -8.25 -12.85 -0.64
CA GLU A 640 -8.78 -11.89 0.31
C GLU A 640 -7.68 -11.59 1.33
N HIS A 641 -7.34 -10.32 1.48
CA HIS A 641 -6.25 -9.91 2.35
C HIS A 641 -6.64 -8.73 3.22
N ILE A 642 -6.24 -8.80 4.48
CA ILE A 642 -6.33 -7.69 5.42
C ILE A 642 -4.97 -7.54 6.09
N ALA A 643 -4.40 -6.34 5.96
CA ALA A 643 -3.24 -5.96 6.75
C ALA A 643 -3.69 -5.67 8.18
N TYR A 644 -3.52 -6.63 9.08
CA TYR A 644 -3.74 -6.51 10.51
C TYR A 644 -2.62 -5.70 11.16
N SER A 645 -2.96 -4.59 11.81
CA SER A 645 -1.93 -3.82 12.49
C SER A 645 -1.56 -4.50 13.81
N GLU A 646 -0.37 -5.07 13.83
CA GLU A 646 0.21 -5.71 15.01
C GLU A 646 1.35 -4.84 15.54
N LYS A 647 1.44 -4.72 16.86
CA LYS A 647 2.60 -4.18 17.53
C LYS A 647 3.82 -5.02 17.13
N LEU A 648 4.87 -4.39 16.62
CA LEU A 648 6.09 -5.09 16.20
C LEU A 648 6.59 -5.92 17.39
N THR A 649 6.42 -7.23 17.30
CA THR A 649 6.89 -8.16 18.34
C THR A 649 8.20 -8.75 17.84
N LEU A 650 9.22 -8.60 18.67
CA LEU A 650 10.59 -8.85 18.32
C LEU A 650 11.14 -9.89 19.30
N GLU A 651 11.73 -10.95 18.78
CA GLU A 651 12.52 -11.89 19.56
C GLU A 651 13.99 -11.61 19.32
N ARG A 652 14.75 -11.63 20.40
CA ARG A 652 16.20 -11.40 20.39
C ARG A 652 16.90 -12.58 19.71
N ILE A 653 17.78 -12.31 18.74
CA ILE A 653 18.66 -13.31 18.11
C ILE A 653 20.04 -13.25 18.76
#